data_AF-A0A8T7LQ98-F1
#
_entry.id   AF-A0A8T7LQ98-F1
#
_cell.length_a   1.000
_cell.length_b   1.000
_cell.length_c   1.000
_cell.angle_alpha   90.00
_cell.angle_beta   90.00
_cell.angle_gamma   90.00
#
_symmetry.space_group_name_H-M   'P 1'
#
loop_
_entity.id
_entity.type
_entity.pdbx_description
1 polymer ?
#
loop_
_entity_poly.entity_id
_entity_poly.type
_entity_poly.pdbx_seq_one_letter_code
_entity_poly.pdbx_strand_id
1 'polypeptide(L)'
;MRRLFAVVSLAILSIALFLRQGYLRYASQPPDEQPPVFTDVSRQAGIVNNRVAGIEMSAGIAWGDYDNDGWIDLYVTDPIGKNTLYRNNGDGTFNVSNLTDQVALPNAYSQGATFADYDNDGWKDLLVVNWGQDHLFHNQQGKGFVDVSQQAGITDDRNSKSASWGDYDNDGFLDLYIANWSCYPKCGRQFDGEPDRLYHNNGNGTFTEVTDLLKGGVTGAGFIASFTDYDNDGDLDLYLVNDEFINPIGNKLWRNDGAGCNGWCFTQVAKEANADSRVFGMGLAAGDYDNDGDMDYYYSNVGPMELLQNQGDGTFQNVAGQAGVDFPIGIGWGAVFLDYDNDGWRDLYLAIADTADHKDIAANRLFRNNADGTFTPVACRNEATDVRMSIGVAYADYDHDGWVDLLVGNLDEGYRLYKNQQGQTSDNHWLAIQLVGAAPINRDAVGSRIYVTTRSGTQMQEVILGSSVMAGNDLVQYFGLGGERSAEVRIRWSNGEEQVIPSVKADQRYKIQYGETALQPLPAAPVAKIAKPSFLEYLRTFKITTLQLPITNDPDVKLSRLMEAAGVHPPTNPPAPSPELVRLGEALFWDPELSGNRDTSCATCHHPTLGTGDNLPVSIGTSGFGLGKARQMGTARELVPRNATPLYNLGYTEWTTLFWDGRVSRGPEPGFHTPASDRLPDGLDSVLAAQALFPVLSRDEMRGYRGDVDIFGQPNELAVIVDYKSQPVWEALMARLLTIPAYVDLFRTAYPEIPLDELGFQHAANAIAAYETAVFTFEDAPFDRYIRGDQSALSDDAKQGALLFYGEAGCAACHSTGLLTDQKFHNLAVPQIGDGKGREQPLDLGRARETGNDCDRFAFRTPPLRNVAITGPWMHNGAFTTLEATVRHHFDPQTSLQNYDPSQLPDLLQDTCQNQPETLAAILKWYTPVNPSEGVQLTDEEMRLLLAFLDSLTSPSALDLSHTIPASVPSGLPVGGNIKNIESASAVP
;
A
#
# COMPACT_ATOMS: atom_id res chain seq x y z
N MET A 1 2.85 -49.69 -48.16
CA MET A 1 1.65 -49.26 -47.41
C MET A 1 1.74 -49.52 -45.90
N ARG A 2 1.86 -50.76 -45.40
CA ARG A 2 1.92 -51.02 -43.93
C ARG A 2 3.09 -50.32 -43.20
N ARG A 3 4.27 -50.23 -43.81
CA ARG A 3 5.42 -49.47 -43.26
C ARG A 3 5.19 -47.95 -43.26
N LEU A 4 4.50 -47.43 -44.27
CA LEU A 4 4.18 -46.00 -44.36
C LEU A 4 3.16 -45.60 -43.29
N PHE A 5 2.13 -46.44 -43.09
CA PHE A 5 1.15 -46.26 -42.01
C PHE A 5 1.83 -46.31 -40.63
N ALA A 6 2.72 -47.27 -40.38
CA ALA A 6 3.42 -47.35 -39.11
C ALA A 6 4.30 -46.12 -38.82
N VAL A 7 5.01 -45.60 -39.84
CA VAL A 7 5.84 -44.39 -39.71
C VAL A 7 4.99 -43.14 -39.46
N VAL A 8 3.87 -42.98 -40.18
CA VAL A 8 2.95 -41.84 -39.97
C VAL A 8 2.28 -41.91 -38.60
N SER A 9 1.84 -43.09 -38.16
CA SER A 9 1.26 -43.26 -36.82
C SER A 9 2.25 -43.00 -35.70
N LEU A 10 3.52 -43.42 -35.85
CA LEU A 10 4.59 -43.11 -34.90
C LEU A 10 4.89 -41.60 -34.86
N ALA A 11 4.95 -40.93 -36.01
CA ALA A 11 5.16 -39.48 -36.08
C ALA A 11 4.03 -38.68 -35.42
N ILE A 12 2.76 -39.06 -35.65
CA ILE A 12 1.59 -38.45 -35.01
C ILE A 12 1.65 -38.66 -33.49
N LEU A 13 1.99 -39.87 -33.04
CA LEU A 13 2.11 -40.18 -31.61
C LEU A 13 3.23 -39.37 -30.94
N SER A 14 4.38 -39.23 -31.60
CA SER A 14 5.50 -38.40 -31.12
C SER A 14 5.16 -36.91 -31.06
N ILE A 15 4.46 -36.37 -32.05
CA ILE A 15 3.98 -34.97 -32.04
C ILE A 15 2.96 -34.76 -30.92
N ALA A 16 2.02 -35.70 -30.74
CA ALA A 16 1.03 -35.61 -29.67
C ALA A 16 1.68 -35.67 -28.28
N LEU A 17 2.69 -36.51 -28.08
CA LEU A 17 3.47 -36.56 -26.83
C LEU A 17 4.27 -35.27 -26.61
N PHE A 18 4.90 -34.72 -27.65
CA PHE A 18 5.64 -33.46 -27.58
C PHE A 18 4.74 -32.28 -27.25
N LEU A 19 3.59 -32.15 -27.94
CA LEU A 19 2.59 -31.11 -27.65
C LEU A 19 1.99 -31.27 -26.24
N ARG A 20 1.75 -32.50 -25.78
CA ARG A 20 1.28 -32.75 -24.42
C ARG A 20 2.33 -32.37 -23.37
N GLN A 21 3.60 -32.72 -23.58
CA GLN A 21 4.68 -32.36 -22.66
C GLN A 21 4.91 -30.85 -22.62
N GLY A 22 4.91 -30.18 -23.78
CA GLY A 22 5.04 -28.73 -23.84
C GLY A 22 3.82 -28.01 -23.28
N TYR A 23 2.61 -28.54 -23.46
CA TYR A 23 1.41 -28.02 -22.80
C TYR A 23 1.49 -28.19 -21.28
N LEU A 24 1.91 -29.35 -20.78
CA LEU A 24 2.06 -29.57 -19.35
C LEU A 24 3.09 -28.61 -18.74
N ARG A 25 4.13 -28.24 -19.50
CA ARG A 25 5.08 -27.19 -19.10
C ARG A 25 4.45 -25.80 -19.13
N TYR A 26 3.75 -25.44 -20.19
CA TYR A 26 3.06 -24.15 -20.32
C TYR A 26 1.96 -23.96 -19.27
N ALA A 27 1.13 -24.98 -19.04
CA ALA A 27 0.09 -24.97 -18.01
C ALA A 27 0.66 -25.05 -16.57
N SER A 28 1.94 -25.38 -16.43
CA SER A 28 2.66 -25.27 -15.14
C SER A 28 3.36 -23.93 -14.96
N GLN A 29 3.42 -23.08 -15.99
CA GLN A 29 3.86 -21.70 -15.82
C GLN A 29 2.75 -20.92 -15.11
N PRO A 30 3.10 -20.07 -14.13
CA PRO A 30 2.12 -19.13 -13.58
C PRO A 30 1.58 -18.25 -14.73
N PRO A 31 0.30 -17.85 -14.71
CA PRO A 31 -0.19 -16.85 -15.67
C PRO A 31 0.68 -15.59 -15.61
N ASP A 32 0.84 -14.90 -16.75
CA ASP A 32 1.74 -13.74 -16.89
C ASP A 32 1.48 -12.63 -15.85
N GLU A 33 0.25 -12.57 -15.30
CA GLU A 33 -0.13 -11.73 -14.15
C GLU A 33 -0.92 -12.59 -13.15
N GLN A 34 -0.26 -13.06 -12.10
CA GLN A 34 -0.96 -13.58 -10.91
C GLN A 34 -1.39 -12.39 -10.04
N PRO A 35 -2.60 -12.43 -9.44
CA PRO A 35 -3.00 -11.40 -8.50
C PRO A 35 -2.01 -11.33 -7.34
N PRO A 36 -1.83 -10.15 -6.72
CA PRO A 36 -1.12 -10.03 -5.46
C PRO A 36 -1.69 -10.98 -4.40
N VAL A 37 -0.90 -11.41 -3.43
CA VAL A 37 -1.32 -12.17 -2.24
C VAL A 37 -2.43 -11.41 -1.52
N PHE A 38 -2.18 -10.16 -1.21
CA PHE A 38 -3.16 -9.20 -0.71
C PHE A 38 -3.26 -8.00 -1.67
N THR A 39 -4.47 -7.48 -1.85
CA THR A 39 -4.78 -6.27 -2.64
C THR A 39 -5.43 -5.21 -1.76
N ASP A 40 -5.00 -3.95 -1.85
CA ASP A 40 -5.70 -2.82 -1.21
C ASP A 40 -7.06 -2.59 -1.89
N VAL A 41 -8.13 -2.88 -1.17
CA VAL A 41 -9.52 -2.68 -1.61
C VAL A 41 -10.21 -1.55 -0.85
N SER A 42 -9.48 -0.75 -0.05
CA SER A 42 -10.07 0.23 0.89
C SER A 42 -11.11 1.15 0.24
N ARG A 43 -10.77 1.72 -0.93
CA ARG A 43 -11.68 2.59 -1.66
C ARG A 43 -12.88 1.83 -2.23
N GLN A 44 -12.63 0.67 -2.85
CA GLN A 44 -13.67 -0.19 -3.42
C GLN A 44 -14.67 -0.62 -2.34
N ALA A 45 -14.15 -0.96 -1.16
CA ALA A 45 -14.92 -1.35 0.01
C ALA A 45 -15.58 -0.15 0.72
N GLY A 46 -15.37 1.10 0.30
CA GLY A 46 -15.99 2.26 0.95
C GLY A 46 -15.37 2.66 2.30
N ILE A 47 -14.21 2.10 2.64
CA ILE A 47 -13.40 2.53 3.80
C ILE A 47 -12.59 3.74 3.37
N VAL A 48 -13.23 4.90 3.44
CA VAL A 48 -12.70 6.20 3.03
C VAL A 48 -12.81 7.20 4.17
N ASN A 49 -11.84 8.12 4.27
CA ASN A 49 -11.88 9.27 5.20
C ASN A 49 -11.76 8.97 6.72
N ASN A 50 -10.88 8.05 7.14
CA ASN A 50 -10.60 7.74 8.55
C ASN A 50 -9.20 8.16 8.95
N ARG A 51 -9.04 9.45 9.21
CA ARG A 51 -7.72 10.05 9.23
C ARG A 51 -6.99 9.63 10.51
N VAL A 52 -5.75 9.19 10.38
CA VAL A 52 -4.77 9.36 11.46
C VAL A 52 -3.71 10.27 10.87
N ALA A 53 -3.46 11.40 11.55
CA ALA A 53 -2.14 12.01 11.71
C ALA A 53 -2.22 13.14 12.75
N GLY A 54 -1.62 12.85 13.91
CA GLY A 54 -1.25 13.74 14.99
C GLY A 54 0.01 13.16 15.66
N ILE A 55 0.66 13.92 16.55
CA ILE A 55 1.86 13.52 17.32
C ILE A 55 1.66 12.30 18.26
N GLU A 56 0.52 11.62 18.18
CA GLU A 56 0.14 10.51 19.03
C GLU A 56 0.05 9.24 18.20
N MET A 57 0.92 8.28 18.51
CA MET A 57 1.06 7.01 17.79
C MET A 57 -0.16 6.11 18.07
N SER A 58 -1.25 6.28 17.33
CA SER A 58 -2.49 5.50 17.48
C SER A 58 -3.15 5.21 16.14
N ALA A 59 -3.61 3.98 15.95
CA ALA A 59 -4.51 3.61 14.87
C ALA A 59 -5.36 2.39 15.29
N GLY A 60 -6.27 2.59 16.24
CA GLY A 60 -7.11 1.53 16.81
C GLY A 60 -8.12 0.96 15.81
N ILE A 61 -8.37 -0.36 15.92
CA ILE A 61 -9.21 -1.15 15.02
C ILE A 61 -10.08 -2.08 15.86
N ALA A 62 -11.37 -2.22 15.57
CA ALA A 62 -12.18 -3.28 16.18
C ALA A 62 -13.14 -3.89 15.15
N TRP A 63 -13.00 -5.19 14.93
CA TRP A 63 -13.96 -5.99 14.18
C TRP A 63 -15.06 -6.52 15.11
N GLY A 64 -16.32 -6.44 14.69
CA GLY A 64 -17.44 -7.04 15.44
C GLY A 64 -18.79 -6.77 14.80
N ASP A 65 -19.62 -7.80 14.65
CA ASP A 65 -21.01 -7.71 14.15
C ASP A 65 -21.89 -7.05 15.23
N TYR A 66 -22.07 -5.73 15.15
CA TYR A 66 -22.78 -4.97 16.20
C TYR A 66 -24.29 -5.04 16.06
N ASP A 67 -24.81 -5.41 14.88
CA ASP A 67 -26.24 -5.47 14.64
C ASP A 67 -26.81 -6.88 14.39
N ASN A 68 -25.96 -7.90 14.57
CA ASN A 68 -26.27 -9.32 14.46
C ASN A 68 -26.85 -9.68 13.08
N ASP A 69 -26.45 -8.99 12.01
CA ASP A 69 -26.87 -9.32 10.65
C ASP A 69 -26.05 -10.45 10.01
N GLY A 70 -25.02 -10.91 10.71
CA GLY A 70 -24.15 -12.01 10.34
C GLY A 70 -22.93 -11.60 9.53
N TRP A 71 -22.75 -10.31 9.22
CA TRP A 71 -21.58 -9.72 8.59
C TRP A 71 -20.77 -8.91 9.61
N ILE A 72 -19.46 -9.09 9.60
CA ILE A 72 -18.62 -8.40 10.56
C ILE A 72 -18.46 -6.92 10.19
N ASP A 73 -18.78 -6.04 11.14
CA ASP A 73 -18.64 -4.59 11.01
C ASP A 73 -17.29 -4.11 11.54
N LEU A 74 -16.99 -2.83 11.30
CA LEU A 74 -15.68 -2.25 11.59
C LEU A 74 -15.80 -0.93 12.36
N TYR A 75 -15.07 -0.79 13.46
CA TYR A 75 -14.85 0.48 14.13
C TYR A 75 -13.37 0.89 14.06
N VAL A 76 -13.11 2.16 13.76
CA VAL A 76 -11.76 2.73 13.68
C VAL A 76 -11.66 4.05 14.41
N THR A 77 -10.52 4.28 15.06
CA THR A 77 -10.25 5.50 15.84
C THR A 77 -9.63 6.62 14.99
N ASP A 78 -9.90 7.87 15.31
CA ASP A 78 -9.13 9.04 14.84
C ASP A 78 -8.65 9.82 16.06
N PRO A 79 -7.34 9.80 16.40
CA PRO A 79 -6.83 10.39 17.64
C PRO A 79 -6.97 11.91 17.72
N ILE A 80 -7.31 12.59 16.61
CA ILE A 80 -7.49 14.04 16.58
C ILE A 80 -8.78 14.48 15.89
N GLY A 81 -9.71 13.54 15.69
CA GLY A 81 -10.92 13.73 14.92
C GLY A 81 -12.08 12.86 15.42
N LYS A 82 -12.91 12.40 14.47
CA LYS A 82 -14.07 11.56 14.78
C LYS A 82 -13.70 10.11 14.49
N ASN A 83 -13.90 9.24 15.47
CA ASN A 83 -13.93 7.80 15.24
C ASN A 83 -15.10 7.44 14.32
N THR A 84 -14.96 6.36 13.56
CA THR A 84 -15.95 5.95 12.56
C THR A 84 -16.40 4.52 12.80
N LEU A 85 -17.72 4.31 12.80
CA LEU A 85 -18.34 2.99 12.76
C LEU A 85 -18.81 2.71 11.33
N TYR A 86 -18.34 1.62 10.75
CA TYR A 86 -18.70 1.13 9.44
C TYR A 86 -19.61 -0.08 9.56
N ARG A 87 -20.75 -0.05 8.86
CA ARG A 87 -21.59 -1.22 8.66
C ARG A 87 -21.14 -1.96 7.41
N ASN A 88 -20.95 -3.27 7.49
CA ASN A 88 -20.73 -4.14 6.35
C ASN A 88 -22.04 -4.36 5.60
N ASN A 89 -22.04 -4.21 4.28
CA ASN A 89 -23.22 -4.37 3.44
C ASN A 89 -23.45 -5.82 2.97
N GLY A 90 -22.49 -6.71 3.22
CA GLY A 90 -22.53 -8.12 2.81
C GLY A 90 -22.24 -8.35 1.32
N ASP A 91 -21.71 -7.34 0.64
CA ASP A 91 -21.32 -7.39 -0.77
C ASP A 91 -19.84 -7.00 -1.00
N GLY A 92 -19.05 -7.01 0.07
CA GLY A 92 -17.65 -6.58 0.06
C GLY A 92 -17.48 -5.06 0.25
N THR A 93 -18.55 -4.32 0.52
CA THR A 93 -18.51 -2.88 0.79
C THR A 93 -19.02 -2.52 2.18
N PHE A 94 -18.64 -1.33 2.62
CA PHE A 94 -19.02 -0.73 3.89
C PHE A 94 -19.68 0.63 3.68
N ASN A 95 -20.60 0.98 4.56
CA ASN A 95 -21.10 2.34 4.71
C ASN A 95 -20.84 2.86 6.12
N VAL A 96 -20.59 4.17 6.25
CA VAL A 96 -20.58 4.81 7.56
C VAL A 96 -21.95 4.60 8.21
N SER A 97 -21.97 3.94 9.37
CA SER A 97 -23.18 3.63 10.11
C SER A 97 -23.86 4.93 10.55
N ASN A 98 -25.19 4.94 10.51
CA ASN A 98 -26.00 6.03 11.07
C ASN A 98 -25.86 6.15 12.60
N LEU A 99 -25.25 5.17 13.26
CA LEU A 99 -24.94 5.19 14.69
C LEU A 99 -23.57 5.81 15.01
N THR A 100 -22.76 6.15 14.01
CA THR A 100 -21.39 6.67 14.18
C THR A 100 -21.33 7.85 15.15
N ASP A 101 -22.22 8.84 15.03
CA ASP A 101 -22.18 10.03 15.89
C ASP A 101 -22.39 9.73 17.39
N GLN A 102 -22.93 8.55 17.76
CA GLN A 102 -23.09 8.12 19.15
C GLN A 102 -21.78 7.62 19.78
N VAL A 103 -20.84 7.19 18.93
CA VAL A 103 -19.56 6.57 19.32
C VAL A 103 -18.35 7.29 18.70
N ALA A 104 -18.55 8.45 18.07
CA ALA A 104 -17.51 9.15 17.30
C ALA A 104 -16.47 9.89 18.15
N LEU A 105 -16.78 10.18 19.42
CA LEU A 105 -15.87 10.82 20.38
C LEU A 105 -15.00 11.98 19.82
N PRO A 106 -15.58 13.02 19.16
CA PRO A 106 -14.84 14.05 18.40
C PRO A 106 -13.86 14.92 19.22
N ASN A 107 -13.89 14.80 20.55
CA ASN A 107 -13.05 15.58 21.47
C ASN A 107 -12.20 14.69 22.38
N ALA A 108 -12.13 13.39 22.09
CA ALA A 108 -11.28 12.44 22.82
C ALA A 108 -10.03 12.12 21.99
N TYR A 109 -8.96 11.75 22.69
CA TYR A 109 -7.74 11.23 22.06
C TYR A 109 -7.84 9.71 22.03
N SER A 110 -8.65 9.16 21.12
CA SER A 110 -8.88 7.72 21.03
C SER A 110 -7.63 6.99 20.57
N GLN A 111 -7.30 5.90 21.26
CA GLN A 111 -6.07 5.13 21.09
C GLN A 111 -6.37 3.76 20.46
N GLY A 112 -7.22 2.97 21.10
CA GLY A 112 -7.58 1.60 20.70
C GLY A 112 -9.06 1.32 20.94
N ALA A 113 -9.56 0.23 20.36
CA ALA A 113 -10.95 -0.19 20.53
C ALA A 113 -11.10 -1.71 20.49
N THR A 114 -12.13 -2.23 21.16
CA THR A 114 -12.52 -3.66 21.11
C THR A 114 -14.04 -3.80 21.19
N PHE A 115 -14.59 -4.81 20.50
CA PHE A 115 -15.96 -5.25 20.70
C PHE A 115 -15.99 -6.47 21.64
N ALA A 116 -16.88 -6.46 22.63
CA ALA A 116 -17.10 -7.56 23.56
C ALA A 116 -18.58 -7.58 24.01
N ASP A 117 -19.17 -8.74 24.24
CA ASP A 117 -20.47 -8.86 24.91
C ASP A 117 -20.23 -8.97 26.42
N TYR A 118 -20.15 -7.83 27.11
CA TYR A 118 -19.70 -7.80 28.51
C TYR A 118 -20.81 -8.20 29.50
N ASP A 119 -22.08 -8.14 29.10
CA ASP A 119 -23.23 -8.46 29.96
C ASP A 119 -23.98 -9.74 29.54
N ASN A 120 -23.45 -10.46 28.54
CA ASN A 120 -23.94 -11.73 27.99
C ASN A 120 -25.32 -11.64 27.31
N ASP A 121 -25.76 -10.45 26.89
CA ASP A 121 -27.08 -10.23 26.30
C ASP A 121 -27.21 -10.68 24.83
N GLY A 122 -26.09 -11.01 24.20
CA GLY A 122 -25.97 -11.48 22.81
C GLY A 122 -25.66 -10.38 21.80
N TRP A 123 -25.34 -9.15 22.23
CA TRP A 123 -25.00 -8.02 21.37
C TRP A 123 -23.61 -7.49 21.69
N LYS A 124 -22.84 -7.17 20.65
CA LYS A 124 -21.49 -6.64 20.82
C LYS A 124 -21.53 -5.21 21.36
N ASP A 125 -20.96 -4.99 22.53
CA ASP A 125 -20.69 -3.68 23.11
C ASP A 125 -19.32 -3.18 22.69
N LEU A 126 -19.12 -1.86 22.72
CA LEU A 126 -17.90 -1.23 22.23
C LEU A 126 -17.15 -0.57 23.39
N LEU A 127 -15.89 -0.95 23.59
CA LEU A 127 -14.95 -0.22 24.45
C LEU A 127 -13.97 0.55 23.59
N VAL A 128 -13.81 1.85 23.88
CA VAL A 128 -12.82 2.73 23.28
C VAL A 128 -11.91 3.25 24.37
N VAL A 129 -10.61 2.93 24.28
CA VAL A 129 -9.59 3.41 25.21
C VAL A 129 -8.95 4.70 24.69
N ASN A 130 -8.62 5.63 25.59
CA ASN A 130 -8.21 6.99 25.23
C ASN A 130 -6.98 7.45 26.01
N TRP A 131 -6.34 8.51 25.51
CA TRP A 131 -5.58 9.39 26.39
C TRP A 131 -6.53 10.39 27.05
N GLY A 132 -7.05 9.99 28.21
CA GLY A 132 -8.16 10.61 28.91
C GLY A 132 -9.18 9.55 29.30
N GLN A 133 -10.43 9.97 29.51
CA GLN A 133 -11.52 9.08 29.92
C GLN A 133 -11.75 7.96 28.88
N ASP A 134 -11.73 6.70 29.34
CA ASP A 134 -12.16 5.54 28.55
C ASP A 134 -13.68 5.46 28.42
N HIS A 135 -14.18 4.92 27.30
CA HIS A 135 -15.61 4.87 27.01
C HIS A 135 -16.10 3.45 26.75
N LEU A 136 -16.97 2.93 27.61
CA LEU A 136 -17.74 1.69 27.41
C LEU A 136 -19.16 2.04 26.93
N PHE A 137 -19.51 1.57 25.74
CA PHE A 137 -20.78 1.78 25.10
C PHE A 137 -21.60 0.49 25.07
N HIS A 138 -22.72 0.47 25.80
CA HIS A 138 -23.68 -0.63 25.76
C HIS A 138 -24.53 -0.53 24.49
N ASN A 139 -24.58 -1.61 23.72
CA ASN A 139 -25.35 -1.77 22.52
C ASN A 139 -26.83 -2.03 22.83
N GLN A 140 -27.72 -1.18 22.33
CA GLN A 140 -29.16 -1.27 22.51
C GLN A 140 -29.79 -2.20 21.46
N GLN A 141 -29.30 -3.42 21.36
CA GLN A 141 -29.78 -4.46 20.45
C GLN A 141 -29.75 -4.04 18.97
N GLY A 142 -28.61 -3.50 18.52
CA GLY A 142 -28.37 -3.02 17.15
C GLY A 142 -29.05 -1.69 16.80
N LYS A 143 -29.76 -1.06 17.76
CA LYS A 143 -30.53 0.18 17.51
C LYS A 143 -29.80 1.46 17.91
N GLY A 144 -28.67 1.34 18.61
CA GLY A 144 -27.92 2.48 19.14
C GLY A 144 -26.96 2.05 20.23
N PHE A 145 -26.14 2.99 20.69
CA PHE A 145 -25.17 2.82 21.77
C PHE A 145 -25.45 3.83 22.87
N VAL A 146 -25.27 3.41 24.12
CA VAL A 146 -25.34 4.28 25.29
C VAL A 146 -24.01 4.19 26.03
N ASP A 147 -23.37 5.34 26.24
CA ASP A 147 -22.19 5.42 27.10
C ASP A 147 -22.59 5.08 28.55
N VAL A 148 -22.09 3.95 29.05
CA VAL A 148 -22.33 3.45 30.39
C VAL A 148 -21.09 3.54 31.28
N SER A 149 -20.00 4.16 30.83
CA SER A 149 -18.68 4.14 31.49
C SER A 149 -18.76 4.48 32.98
N GLN A 150 -19.43 5.58 33.33
CA GLN A 150 -19.59 5.99 34.72
C GLN A 150 -20.47 5.01 35.54
N GLN A 151 -21.52 4.45 34.93
CA GLN A 151 -22.40 3.48 35.60
C GLN A 151 -21.68 2.14 35.81
N ALA A 152 -20.91 1.71 34.80
CA ALA A 152 -20.15 0.48 34.80
C ALA A 152 -18.91 0.56 35.71
N GLY A 153 -18.45 1.77 36.07
CA GLY A 153 -17.26 1.96 36.91
C GLY A 153 -15.96 2.06 36.12
N ILE A 154 -16.03 2.08 34.78
CA ILE A 154 -14.90 2.30 33.87
C ILE A 154 -14.63 3.80 33.82
N THR A 155 -13.74 4.27 34.69
CA THR A 155 -13.44 5.70 34.90
C THR A 155 -11.94 6.00 34.81
N ASP A 156 -11.17 5.13 34.14
CA ASP A 156 -9.76 5.40 33.89
C ASP A 156 -9.63 6.62 32.96
N ASP A 157 -8.73 7.54 33.33
CA ASP A 157 -8.48 8.83 32.67
C ASP A 157 -7.02 8.99 32.22
N ARG A 158 -6.28 7.87 32.16
CA ARG A 158 -4.85 7.78 31.87
C ARG A 158 -4.55 7.76 30.37
N ASN A 159 -3.34 7.33 29.99
CA ASN A 159 -2.95 7.15 28.59
C ASN A 159 -3.13 5.68 28.20
N SER A 160 -4.37 5.25 28.11
CA SER A 160 -4.77 3.87 27.84
C SER A 160 -4.54 3.55 26.37
N LYS A 161 -3.83 2.45 26.09
CA LYS A 161 -3.43 2.08 24.72
C LYS A 161 -4.25 0.93 24.18
N SER A 162 -4.41 -0.13 24.96
CA SER A 162 -5.16 -1.31 24.55
C SER A 162 -6.01 -1.84 25.69
N ALA A 163 -7.00 -2.63 25.33
CA ALA A 163 -7.85 -3.36 26.26
C ALA A 163 -7.93 -4.83 25.82
N SER A 164 -8.00 -5.72 26.80
CA SER A 164 -8.14 -7.16 26.59
C SER A 164 -9.16 -7.72 27.56
N TRP A 165 -9.92 -8.69 27.09
CA TRP A 165 -11.04 -9.27 27.81
C TRP A 165 -10.78 -10.75 28.05
N GLY A 166 -11.12 -11.24 29.23
CA GLY A 166 -10.93 -12.63 29.63
C GLY A 166 -11.79 -12.94 30.85
N ASP A 167 -12.21 -14.18 30.99
CA ASP A 167 -12.97 -14.67 32.16
C ASP A 167 -11.96 -15.33 33.11
N TYR A 168 -11.26 -14.52 33.92
CA TYR A 168 -10.08 -15.01 34.64
C TYR A 168 -10.46 -15.88 35.84
N ASP A 169 -11.66 -15.69 36.40
CA ASP A 169 -12.17 -16.47 37.53
C ASP A 169 -13.22 -17.53 37.15
N ASN A 170 -13.40 -17.76 35.85
CA ASN A 170 -14.26 -18.80 35.28
C ASN A 170 -15.71 -18.69 35.79
N ASP A 171 -16.20 -17.46 35.97
CA ASP A 171 -17.55 -17.17 36.48
C ASP A 171 -18.59 -16.98 35.36
N GLY A 172 -18.13 -16.92 34.11
CA GLY A 172 -18.94 -16.80 32.91
C GLY A 172 -19.16 -15.37 32.44
N PHE A 173 -18.52 -14.37 33.06
CA PHE A 173 -18.53 -12.97 32.62
C PHE A 173 -17.13 -12.54 32.19
N LEU A 174 -17.05 -11.74 31.12
CA LEU A 174 -15.75 -11.20 30.69
C LEU A 174 -15.29 -10.10 31.66
N ASP A 175 -14.12 -10.32 32.26
CA ASP A 175 -13.33 -9.32 32.95
C ASP A 175 -12.51 -8.50 31.97
N LEU A 176 -12.01 -7.35 32.43
CA LEU A 176 -11.36 -6.35 31.58
C LEU A 176 -9.98 -5.98 32.13
N TYR A 177 -8.97 -6.03 31.28
CA TYR A 177 -7.65 -5.48 31.53
C TYR A 177 -7.37 -4.30 30.58
N ILE A 178 -6.91 -3.17 31.13
CA ILE A 178 -6.54 -1.96 30.37
C ILE A 178 -5.06 -1.69 30.56
N ALA A 179 -4.31 -1.72 29.46
CA ALA A 179 -2.89 -1.37 29.43
C ALA A 179 -2.71 0.15 29.26
N ASN A 180 -1.97 0.75 30.18
CA ASN A 180 -1.66 2.16 30.26
C ASN A 180 -0.18 2.39 29.94
N TRP A 181 0.09 3.32 29.01
CA TRP A 181 1.46 3.68 28.65
C TRP A 181 2.01 4.76 29.60
N SER A 182 2.56 5.85 29.06
CA SER A 182 3.11 6.96 29.84
C SER A 182 2.47 8.28 29.44
N CYS A 183 2.13 9.11 30.42
CA CYS A 183 1.67 10.49 30.20
C CYS A 183 2.80 11.53 30.35
N TYR A 184 4.06 11.09 30.38
CA TYR A 184 5.22 11.98 30.45
C TYR A 184 5.40 12.81 29.15
N PRO A 185 5.75 14.10 29.21
CA PRO A 185 5.96 14.93 30.41
C PRO A 185 4.69 15.56 30.98
N LYS A 186 3.51 15.39 30.35
CA LYS A 186 2.27 16.10 30.69
C LYS A 186 1.83 15.91 32.16
N CYS A 187 2.02 14.72 32.74
CA CYS A 187 1.54 14.40 34.10
C CYS A 187 2.60 14.50 35.21
N GLY A 188 3.85 14.89 34.89
CA GLY A 188 4.93 15.05 35.88
C GLY A 188 5.40 13.76 36.58
N ARG A 189 4.85 12.59 36.25
CA ARG A 189 5.34 11.27 36.68
C ARG A 189 6.46 10.86 35.74
N GLN A 190 7.68 11.19 36.14
CA GLN A 190 8.82 11.24 35.24
C GLN A 190 9.47 9.86 34.98
N PHE A 191 9.04 8.78 35.68
CA PHE A 191 9.90 7.60 35.80
C PHE A 191 9.24 6.20 35.80
N ASP A 192 7.95 6.00 36.12
CA ASP A 192 7.41 4.63 36.35
C ASP A 192 6.25 4.23 35.42
N GLY A 193 5.93 5.07 34.41
CA GLY A 193 4.75 4.92 33.57
C GLY A 193 3.43 5.12 34.32
N GLU A 194 2.29 4.85 33.68
CA GLU A 194 0.97 4.84 34.31
C GLU A 194 0.59 3.38 34.66
N PRO A 195 0.03 3.11 35.85
CA PRO A 195 -0.34 1.74 36.21
C PRO A 195 -1.50 1.24 35.35
N ASP A 196 -1.39 0.01 34.87
CA ASP A 196 -2.47 -0.72 34.20
C ASP A 196 -3.62 -1.01 35.18
N ARG A 197 -4.76 -1.48 34.67
CA ARG A 197 -5.94 -1.82 35.49
C ARG A 197 -6.50 -3.19 35.14
N LEU A 198 -6.82 -3.96 36.18
CA LEU A 198 -7.66 -5.16 36.08
C LEU A 198 -9.02 -4.89 36.73
N TYR A 199 -10.09 -5.24 36.03
CA TYR A 199 -11.47 -5.05 36.44
C TYR A 199 -12.20 -6.38 36.44
N HIS A 200 -12.75 -6.77 37.59
CA HIS A 200 -13.65 -7.91 37.70
C HIS A 200 -15.08 -7.50 37.32
N ASN A 201 -15.74 -8.28 36.47
CA ASN A 201 -17.12 -8.05 36.07
C ASN A 201 -18.09 -8.64 37.09
N ASN A 202 -18.88 -7.79 37.75
CA ASN A 202 -19.77 -8.25 38.83
C ASN A 202 -21.05 -8.96 38.33
N GLY A 203 -21.18 -9.22 37.02
CA GLY A 203 -22.33 -9.90 36.40
C GLY A 203 -23.64 -9.10 36.42
N ASN A 204 -23.56 -7.80 36.70
CA ASN A 204 -24.71 -6.90 36.83
C ASN A 204 -24.56 -5.60 36.02
N GLY A 205 -23.63 -5.62 35.05
CA GLY A 205 -23.28 -4.48 34.22
C GLY A 205 -22.32 -3.47 34.88
N THR A 206 -21.66 -3.84 35.98
CA THR A 206 -20.67 -3.01 36.68
C THR A 206 -19.39 -3.78 36.95
N PHE A 207 -18.28 -3.05 37.08
CA PHE A 207 -16.95 -3.58 37.30
C PHE A 207 -16.37 -3.15 38.65
N THR A 208 -15.62 -4.05 39.27
CA THR A 208 -14.81 -3.78 40.45
C THR A 208 -13.34 -3.78 40.05
N GLU A 209 -12.62 -2.70 40.31
CA GLU A 209 -11.17 -2.67 40.08
C GLU A 209 -10.45 -3.57 41.11
N VAL A 210 -9.69 -4.55 40.62
CA VAL A 210 -9.05 -5.62 41.38
C VAL A 210 -7.57 -5.78 41.01
N THR A 211 -6.91 -4.71 40.58
CA THR A 211 -5.50 -4.68 40.13
C THR A 211 -4.55 -5.19 41.20
N ASP A 212 -4.89 -5.06 42.49
CA ASP A 212 -4.12 -5.60 43.62
C ASP A 212 -3.96 -7.13 43.59
N LEU A 213 -4.76 -7.85 42.79
CA LEU A 213 -4.57 -9.28 42.52
C LEU A 213 -3.26 -9.55 41.77
N LEU A 214 -2.84 -8.63 40.90
CA LEU A 214 -1.63 -8.72 40.08
C LEU A 214 -0.39 -8.33 40.89
N LYS A 215 -0.03 -9.20 41.84
CA LYS A 215 1.17 -9.08 42.67
C LYS A 215 2.41 -8.96 41.79
N GLY A 216 3.40 -8.19 42.24
CA GLY A 216 4.60 -7.87 41.44
C GLY A 216 4.50 -6.58 40.63
N GLY A 217 3.34 -5.91 40.69
CA GLY A 217 3.12 -4.54 40.23
C GLY A 217 2.82 -4.45 38.73
N VAL A 218 1.87 -3.57 38.40
CA VAL A 218 1.44 -3.22 37.04
C VAL A 218 1.89 -1.82 36.62
N THR A 219 2.82 -1.22 37.38
CA THR A 219 3.43 0.05 36.99
C THR A 219 4.41 -0.22 35.86
N GLY A 220 4.21 0.43 34.72
CA GLY A 220 5.00 0.26 33.52
C GLY A 220 4.49 1.16 32.40
N ALA A 221 5.07 1.01 31.22
CA ALA A 221 4.63 1.66 30.01
C ALA A 221 3.99 0.59 29.12
N GLY A 222 2.83 0.07 29.54
CA GLY A 222 2.14 -1.03 28.88
C GLY A 222 1.50 -0.60 27.56
N PHE A 223 1.71 -1.37 26.49
CA PHE A 223 1.00 -1.17 25.23
C PHE A 223 -0.12 -2.18 25.02
N ILE A 224 0.07 -3.44 25.41
CA ILE A 224 -0.90 -4.52 25.21
C ILE A 224 -0.64 -5.66 26.21
N ALA A 225 -1.71 -6.33 26.62
CA ALA A 225 -1.64 -7.62 27.29
C ALA A 225 -2.62 -8.60 26.62
N SER A 226 -2.48 -9.90 26.85
CA SER A 226 -3.45 -10.90 26.38
C SER A 226 -3.75 -11.92 27.46
N PHE A 227 -5.03 -12.28 27.57
CA PHE A 227 -5.47 -13.42 28.37
C PHE A 227 -5.32 -14.70 27.56
N THR A 228 -4.58 -15.68 28.07
CA THR A 228 -4.36 -16.98 27.42
C THR A 228 -4.06 -18.06 28.46
N ASP A 229 -4.44 -19.32 28.23
CA ASP A 229 -4.11 -20.48 29.10
C ASP A 229 -2.71 -21.04 28.74
N TYR A 230 -1.63 -20.35 29.11
CA TYR A 230 -0.30 -20.64 28.52
C TYR A 230 0.33 -21.94 29.02
N ASP A 231 -0.07 -22.43 30.19
CA ASP A 231 0.43 -23.67 30.79
C ASP A 231 -0.57 -24.84 30.73
N ASN A 232 -1.68 -24.65 30.00
CA ASN A 232 -2.73 -25.62 29.70
C ASN A 232 -3.51 -26.14 30.93
N ASP A 233 -3.49 -25.42 32.05
CA ASP A 233 -4.20 -25.81 33.26
C ASP A 233 -5.70 -25.46 33.21
N GLY A 234 -6.11 -24.60 32.28
CA GLY A 234 -7.49 -24.21 32.01
C GLY A 234 -7.95 -22.93 32.71
N ASP A 235 -7.08 -22.26 33.46
CA ASP A 235 -7.31 -20.91 33.97
C ASP A 235 -6.60 -19.90 33.04
N LEU A 236 -7.25 -18.76 32.73
CA LEU A 236 -6.63 -17.76 31.85
C LEU A 236 -5.55 -16.98 32.59
N ASP A 237 -4.33 -17.00 32.07
CA ASP A 237 -3.19 -16.22 32.51
C ASP A 237 -3.11 -14.87 31.78
N LEU A 238 -2.23 -13.97 32.23
CA LEU A 238 -2.08 -12.65 31.63
C LEU A 238 -0.62 -12.36 31.27
N TYR A 239 -0.34 -12.18 29.97
CA TYR A 239 0.97 -11.72 29.47
C TYR A 239 0.90 -10.26 29.02
N LEU A 240 1.71 -9.39 29.62
CA LEU A 240 1.83 -7.95 29.35
C LEU A 240 3.16 -7.64 28.68
N VAL A 241 3.08 -6.91 27.57
CA VAL A 241 4.23 -6.33 26.87
C VAL A 241 4.41 -4.88 27.30
N ASN A 242 5.58 -4.60 27.88
CA ASN A 242 5.98 -3.27 28.34
C ASN A 242 6.97 -2.63 27.37
N ASP A 243 6.85 -1.32 27.24
CA ASP A 243 7.88 -0.46 26.67
C ASP A 243 8.98 -0.20 27.73
N GLU A 244 10.25 -0.15 27.32
CA GLU A 244 11.41 0.06 28.21
C GLU A 244 11.54 1.51 28.71
N PHE A 245 10.58 2.38 28.34
CA PHE A 245 10.58 3.83 28.52
C PHE A 245 11.16 4.32 29.87
N ILE A 246 12.32 5.00 29.81
CA ILE A 246 13.08 5.68 30.88
C ILE A 246 13.57 4.77 32.03
N ASN A 247 12.73 3.94 32.64
CA ASN A 247 13.11 2.91 33.63
C ASN A 247 12.75 1.53 33.07
N PRO A 248 13.75 0.67 32.76
CA PRO A 248 13.49 -0.64 32.19
C PRO A 248 12.66 -1.54 33.11
N ILE A 249 11.39 -1.72 32.77
CA ILE A 249 10.49 -2.72 33.34
C ILE A 249 10.29 -3.76 32.26
N GLY A 250 10.70 -5.00 32.53
CA GLY A 250 10.50 -6.09 31.58
C GLY A 250 9.04 -6.46 31.45
N ASN A 251 8.73 -7.24 30.41
CA ASN A 251 7.43 -7.86 30.22
C ASN A 251 7.02 -8.66 31.47
N LYS A 252 5.71 -8.81 31.65
CA LYS A 252 5.14 -9.49 32.83
C LYS A 252 4.25 -10.63 32.37
N LEU A 253 4.37 -11.76 33.05
CA LEU A 253 3.51 -12.92 32.92
C LEU A 253 2.99 -13.20 34.32
N TRP A 254 1.67 -13.16 34.47
CA TRP A 254 0.99 -13.58 35.68
C TRP A 254 0.30 -14.90 35.40
N ARG A 255 0.81 -15.97 36.02
CA ARG A 255 0.11 -17.24 36.06
C ARG A 255 -1.07 -17.13 37.00
N ASN A 256 -2.22 -17.57 36.54
CA ASN A 256 -3.44 -17.69 37.30
C ASN A 256 -3.39 -18.99 38.12
N ASP A 257 -3.23 -18.90 39.44
CA ASP A 257 -3.21 -20.09 40.31
C ASP A 257 -4.62 -20.48 40.81
N GLY A 258 -5.66 -19.86 40.23
CA GLY A 258 -7.07 -20.06 40.56
C GLY A 258 -7.50 -19.49 41.92
N ALA A 259 -8.60 -20.04 42.44
CA ALA A 259 -9.20 -19.60 43.69
C ALA A 259 -8.27 -19.78 44.92
N GLY A 260 -8.05 -18.71 45.69
CA GLY A 260 -7.17 -18.71 46.86
C GLY A 260 -6.83 -17.31 47.38
N CYS A 261 -5.81 -17.15 48.23
CA CYS A 261 -5.26 -15.83 48.60
C CYS A 261 -6.23 -14.75 49.16
N ASN A 262 -7.41 -15.14 49.68
CA ASN A 262 -8.56 -14.26 50.00
C ASN A 262 -9.36 -13.76 48.77
N GLY A 263 -9.56 -14.62 47.77
CA GLY A 263 -10.31 -14.35 46.54
C GLY A 263 -9.75 -15.22 45.43
N TRP A 264 -8.92 -14.61 44.59
CA TRP A 264 -8.21 -15.25 43.48
C TRP A 264 -6.68 -15.05 43.60
N CYS A 265 -5.87 -15.98 43.11
CA CYS A 265 -4.42 -15.91 43.18
C CYS A 265 -3.80 -15.73 41.79
N PHE A 266 -3.00 -14.68 41.61
CA PHE A 266 -2.02 -14.60 40.53
C PHE A 266 -0.60 -14.63 41.08
N THR A 267 0.29 -15.34 40.39
CA THR A 267 1.74 -15.33 40.64
C THR A 267 2.46 -14.77 39.43
N GLN A 268 3.27 -13.73 39.65
CA GLN A 268 4.12 -13.20 38.60
C GLN A 268 5.30 -14.16 38.38
N VAL A 269 5.42 -14.70 37.17
CA VAL A 269 6.37 -15.78 36.83
C VAL A 269 7.25 -15.45 35.64
N ALA A 270 7.20 -14.23 35.07
CA ALA A 270 7.90 -13.91 33.82
C ALA A 270 9.39 -14.27 33.86
N LYS A 271 10.05 -14.03 34.99
CA LYS A 271 11.48 -14.33 35.10
C LYS A 271 11.75 -15.82 35.17
N GLU A 272 10.94 -16.55 35.93
CA GLU A 272 11.00 -18.00 36.05
C GLU A 272 10.67 -18.70 34.72
N ALA A 273 9.74 -18.13 33.95
CA ALA A 273 9.31 -18.59 32.65
C ALA A 273 10.22 -18.12 31.49
N ASN A 274 11.25 -17.30 31.75
CA ASN A 274 12.10 -16.70 30.72
C ASN A 274 11.32 -15.84 29.70
N ALA A 275 10.33 -15.10 30.19
CA ALA A 275 9.45 -14.20 29.45
C ALA A 275 9.52 -12.73 29.98
N ASP A 276 10.53 -12.39 30.79
CA ASP A 276 10.73 -11.05 31.38
C ASP A 276 11.60 -10.10 30.53
N SER A 277 11.58 -10.26 29.20
CA SER A 277 12.36 -9.46 28.26
C SER A 277 12.20 -7.96 28.53
N ARG A 278 13.34 -7.25 28.50
CA ARG A 278 13.44 -5.81 28.72
C ARG A 278 13.70 -5.17 27.37
N VAL A 279 12.61 -4.78 26.73
CA VAL A 279 12.57 -4.31 25.35
C VAL A 279 11.61 -3.14 25.24
N PHE A 280 11.69 -2.38 24.14
CA PHE A 280 10.70 -1.36 23.80
C PHE A 280 9.48 -2.04 23.19
N GLY A 281 8.79 -2.89 23.96
CA GLY A 281 7.71 -3.73 23.47
C GLY A 281 6.45 -2.94 23.12
N MET A 282 5.82 -3.21 21.96
CA MET A 282 4.55 -2.55 21.58
C MET A 282 3.42 -3.54 21.27
N GLY A 283 3.52 -4.35 20.22
CA GLY A 283 2.50 -5.33 19.84
C GLY A 283 2.78 -6.71 20.42
N LEU A 284 1.73 -7.52 20.52
CA LEU A 284 1.76 -8.89 20.99
C LEU A 284 0.84 -9.70 20.09
N ALA A 285 1.35 -10.73 19.42
CA ALA A 285 0.56 -11.78 18.77
C ALA A 285 0.69 -13.05 19.61
N ALA A 286 -0.45 -13.69 19.89
CA ALA A 286 -0.52 -14.94 20.66
C ALA A 286 -1.11 -16.05 19.78
N GLY A 287 -0.50 -17.23 19.81
CA GLY A 287 -1.01 -18.41 19.09
C GLY A 287 0.02 -19.53 19.00
N ASP A 288 -0.47 -20.76 18.85
CA ASP A 288 0.31 -21.97 18.56
C ASP A 288 0.80 -21.93 17.10
N TYR A 289 2.03 -21.46 16.86
CA TYR A 289 2.52 -21.28 15.48
C TYR A 289 3.14 -22.55 14.90
N ASP A 290 3.60 -23.46 15.74
CA ASP A 290 4.28 -24.70 15.34
C ASP A 290 3.43 -25.97 15.51
N ASN A 291 2.15 -25.79 15.87
CA ASN A 291 1.15 -26.84 16.01
C ASN A 291 1.55 -27.89 17.07
N ASP A 292 2.24 -27.49 18.14
CA ASP A 292 2.61 -28.36 19.25
C ASP A 292 1.55 -28.43 20.37
N GLY A 293 0.58 -27.52 20.33
CA GLY A 293 -0.56 -27.44 21.23
C GLY A 293 -0.37 -26.48 22.41
N ASP A 294 0.76 -25.77 22.49
CA ASP A 294 1.07 -24.79 23.51
C ASP A 294 0.99 -23.35 22.95
N MET A 295 0.73 -22.36 23.80
CA MET A 295 0.63 -20.97 23.35
C MET A 295 2.01 -20.31 23.22
N ASP A 296 2.33 -19.80 22.03
CA ASP A 296 3.52 -18.98 21.78
C ASP A 296 3.20 -17.49 21.68
N TYR A 297 4.25 -16.67 21.83
CA TYR A 297 4.12 -15.22 21.75
C TYR A 297 5.15 -14.60 20.82
N TYR A 298 4.67 -13.79 19.88
CA TYR A 298 5.51 -12.86 19.14
C TYR A 298 5.22 -11.44 19.61
N TYR A 299 6.23 -10.67 19.98
CA TYR A 299 6.03 -9.25 20.26
C TYR A 299 7.03 -8.36 19.54
N SER A 300 6.53 -7.19 19.17
CA SER A 300 7.29 -6.20 18.45
C SER A 300 8.19 -5.39 19.39
N ASN A 301 9.21 -4.75 18.82
CA ASN A 301 10.24 -4.01 19.55
C ASN A 301 10.82 -2.87 18.67
N VAL A 302 11.64 -2.01 19.27
CA VAL A 302 12.66 -1.22 18.56
C VAL A 302 13.92 -2.08 18.41
N GLY A 303 14.24 -2.50 17.18
CA GLY A 303 15.30 -3.50 16.93
C GLY A 303 14.74 -4.92 16.88
N PRO A 304 15.53 -5.97 17.17
CA PRO A 304 15.09 -7.34 16.92
C PRO A 304 13.81 -7.65 17.70
N MET A 305 12.81 -8.10 16.96
CA MET A 305 11.56 -8.64 17.49
C MET A 305 11.84 -9.97 18.18
N GLU A 306 10.97 -10.39 19.10
CA GLU A 306 11.12 -11.66 19.81
C GLU A 306 9.96 -12.62 19.50
N LEU A 307 10.28 -13.90 19.35
CA LEU A 307 9.35 -15.01 19.22
C LEU A 307 9.64 -15.96 20.37
N LEU A 308 8.82 -15.92 21.40
CA LEU A 308 8.88 -16.79 22.56
C LEU A 308 8.11 -18.07 22.25
N GLN A 309 8.85 -19.13 21.94
CA GLN A 309 8.32 -20.47 21.78
C GLN A 309 8.14 -21.12 23.15
N ASN A 310 6.93 -21.59 23.46
CA ASN A 310 6.66 -22.34 24.68
C ASN A 310 7.34 -23.71 24.61
N GLN A 311 7.94 -24.14 25.72
CA GLN A 311 8.69 -25.40 25.78
C GLN A 311 7.83 -26.57 26.34
N GLY A 312 6.55 -26.32 26.62
CA GLY A 312 5.60 -27.27 27.20
C GLY A 312 5.84 -27.58 28.68
N ASP A 313 6.74 -26.85 29.34
CA ASP A 313 7.01 -26.94 30.78
C ASP A 313 6.72 -25.64 31.53
N GLY A 314 6.03 -24.70 30.88
CA GLY A 314 5.72 -23.37 31.39
C GLY A 314 6.87 -22.38 31.26
N THR A 315 7.92 -22.70 30.50
CA THR A 315 9.03 -21.79 30.17
C THR A 315 9.08 -21.50 28.67
N PHE A 316 9.71 -20.38 28.30
CA PHE A 316 9.83 -19.91 26.93
C PHE A 316 11.27 -19.84 26.45
N GLN A 317 11.47 -20.08 25.16
CA GLN A 317 12.72 -19.81 24.45
C GLN A 317 12.51 -18.74 23.37
N ASN A 318 13.32 -17.69 23.36
CA ASN A 318 13.33 -16.77 22.22
C ASN A 318 14.02 -17.43 21.01
N VAL A 319 13.25 -17.72 19.98
CA VAL A 319 13.68 -18.37 18.73
C VAL A 319 13.63 -17.45 17.51
N ALA A 320 13.37 -16.14 17.66
CA ALA A 320 13.14 -15.22 16.54
C ALA A 320 14.22 -15.28 15.45
N GLY A 321 15.49 -15.26 15.84
CA GLY A 321 16.62 -15.33 14.90
C GLY A 321 16.82 -16.69 14.25
N GLN A 322 16.40 -17.78 14.91
CA GLN A 322 16.40 -19.13 14.32
C GLN A 322 15.25 -19.29 13.34
N ALA A 323 14.09 -18.74 13.70
CA ALA A 323 12.87 -18.75 12.91
C ALA A 323 12.92 -17.78 11.72
N GLY A 324 13.83 -16.80 11.70
CA GLY A 324 13.97 -15.82 10.61
C GLY A 324 12.94 -14.69 10.67
N VAL A 325 12.37 -14.44 11.85
CA VAL A 325 11.41 -13.37 12.13
C VAL A 325 12.00 -12.27 13.03
N ASP A 326 13.30 -12.36 13.32
CA ASP A 326 14.04 -11.26 13.94
C ASP A 326 14.16 -10.13 12.92
N PHE A 327 13.46 -9.02 13.17
CA PHE A 327 13.56 -7.82 12.34
C PHE A 327 14.50 -6.83 13.03
N PRO A 328 15.82 -6.82 12.72
CA PRO A 328 16.82 -6.16 13.56
C PRO A 328 16.84 -4.63 13.45
N ILE A 329 16.18 -4.05 12.44
CA ILE A 329 16.24 -2.62 12.10
C ILE A 329 14.82 -2.10 11.89
N GLY A 330 14.37 -1.16 12.72
CA GLY A 330 13.05 -0.54 12.63
C GLY A 330 12.25 -0.68 13.92
N ILE A 331 11.03 -0.13 13.93
CA ILE A 331 10.11 -0.16 15.06
C ILE A 331 8.86 -0.95 14.64
N GLY A 332 8.71 -2.15 15.20
CA GLY A 332 7.52 -2.95 14.99
C GLY A 332 6.39 -2.50 15.91
N TRP A 333 5.16 -2.52 15.44
CA TRP A 333 3.96 -2.15 16.19
C TRP A 333 3.01 -3.34 16.26
N GLY A 334 1.84 -3.29 15.64
CA GLY A 334 0.89 -4.39 15.65
C GLY A 334 1.46 -5.65 14.99
N ALA A 335 1.20 -6.79 15.60
CA ALA A 335 1.52 -8.10 15.06
C ALA A 335 0.30 -9.03 15.21
N VAL A 336 0.14 -9.98 14.29
CA VAL A 336 -0.90 -11.02 14.36
C VAL A 336 -0.40 -12.33 13.74
N PHE A 337 -0.82 -13.45 14.33
CA PHE A 337 -0.72 -14.76 13.69
C PHE A 337 -2.01 -15.08 12.92
N LEU A 338 -1.87 -15.49 11.66
CA LEU A 338 -2.97 -15.91 10.78
C LEU A 338 -2.49 -16.95 9.78
N ASP A 339 -3.36 -17.79 9.21
CA ASP A 339 -3.02 -18.66 8.08
C ASP A 339 -3.53 -18.01 6.79
N TYR A 340 -2.67 -17.29 6.06
CA TYR A 340 -3.13 -16.50 4.91
C TYR A 340 -3.29 -17.37 3.64
N ASP A 341 -2.61 -18.50 3.54
CA ASP A 341 -2.66 -19.36 2.36
C ASP A 341 -3.44 -20.67 2.56
N ASN A 342 -4.03 -20.85 3.75
CA ASN A 342 -4.83 -21.99 4.18
C ASN A 342 -4.05 -23.32 4.13
N ASP A 343 -2.74 -23.30 4.36
CA ASP A 343 -1.91 -24.51 4.37
C ASP A 343 -1.89 -25.27 5.71
N GLY A 344 -2.50 -24.69 6.75
CA GLY A 344 -2.66 -25.27 8.08
C GLY A 344 -1.55 -24.88 9.07
N TRP A 345 -0.71 -23.90 8.72
CA TRP A 345 0.30 -23.33 9.60
C TRP A 345 0.08 -21.84 9.77
N ARG A 346 0.14 -21.34 11.01
CA ARG A 346 -0.01 -19.90 11.26
C ARG A 346 1.23 -19.16 10.76
N ASP A 347 1.01 -18.28 9.81
CA ASP A 347 1.91 -17.24 9.34
C ASP A 347 1.90 -16.03 10.30
N LEU A 348 2.83 -15.11 10.10
CA LEU A 348 2.99 -13.93 10.95
C LEU A 348 2.95 -12.65 10.11
N TYR A 349 2.17 -11.67 10.56
CA TYR A 349 2.18 -10.32 10.01
C TYR A 349 2.68 -9.31 11.05
N LEU A 350 3.53 -8.37 10.62
CA LEU A 350 4.10 -7.31 11.45
C LEU A 350 3.93 -5.95 10.76
N ALA A 351 3.20 -5.04 11.41
CA ALA A 351 3.11 -3.64 11.08
C ALA A 351 4.37 -2.90 11.58
N ILE A 352 4.90 -2.00 10.76
CA ILE A 352 6.15 -1.28 11.04
C ILE A 352 5.93 0.22 10.83
N ALA A 353 6.42 1.02 11.79
CA ALA A 353 6.45 2.47 11.68
C ALA A 353 7.77 3.01 12.24
N ASP A 354 8.71 3.33 11.35
CA ASP A 354 9.98 3.94 11.77
C ASP A 354 9.81 5.45 11.96
N THR A 355 9.96 5.92 13.20
CA THR A 355 9.94 7.34 13.57
C THR A 355 11.34 7.93 13.74
N ALA A 356 12.40 7.12 13.61
CA ALA A 356 13.78 7.54 13.80
C ALA A 356 14.51 7.67 12.44
N ASP A 357 15.62 8.41 12.42
CA ASP A 357 16.45 8.72 11.25
C ASP A 357 17.11 7.48 10.56
N HIS A 358 16.59 6.26 10.75
CA HIS A 358 17.08 5.08 10.07
C HIS A 358 16.70 5.15 8.59
N LYS A 359 17.73 5.28 7.75
CA LYS A 359 17.60 5.35 6.29
C LYS A 359 17.20 4.02 5.63
N ASP A 360 17.06 2.94 6.42
CA ASP A 360 16.61 1.64 5.94
C ASP A 360 15.09 1.56 6.01
N ILE A 361 14.48 1.73 4.85
CA ILE A 361 13.04 1.92 4.68
C ILE A 361 12.31 0.61 4.96
N ALA A 362 11.82 0.45 6.19
CA ALA A 362 11.11 -0.73 6.61
C ALA A 362 9.65 -0.71 6.09
N ALA A 363 9.32 -1.71 5.29
CA ALA A 363 7.96 -2.08 4.91
C ALA A 363 7.39 -3.06 5.95
N ASN A 364 6.07 -3.09 6.11
CA ASN A 364 5.40 -4.16 6.87
C ASN A 364 5.85 -5.54 6.37
N ARG A 365 5.80 -6.55 7.23
CA ARG A 365 6.28 -7.90 6.90
C ARG A 365 5.16 -8.92 7.03
N LEU A 366 4.94 -9.68 5.96
CA LEU A 366 4.25 -10.96 6.00
C LEU A 366 5.31 -12.07 5.95
N PHE A 367 5.26 -12.99 6.90
CA PHE A 367 6.17 -14.11 7.04
C PHE A 367 5.39 -15.40 6.87
N ARG A 368 5.68 -16.16 5.81
CA ARG A 368 5.09 -17.48 5.60
C ARG A 368 5.76 -18.50 6.51
N ASN A 369 5.00 -19.27 7.25
CA ASN A 369 5.51 -20.39 8.04
C ASN A 369 5.90 -21.56 7.11
N ASN A 370 7.12 -22.09 7.27
CA ASN A 370 7.64 -23.17 6.44
C ASN A 370 7.32 -24.58 6.99
N ALA A 371 6.55 -24.68 8.08
CA ALA A 371 6.21 -25.93 8.77
C ALA A 371 7.41 -26.69 9.37
N ASP A 372 8.51 -25.98 9.63
CA ASP A 372 9.75 -26.54 10.19
C ASP A 372 10.37 -25.67 11.31
N GLY A 373 9.57 -24.77 11.87
CA GLY A 373 9.99 -23.78 12.87
C GLY A 373 10.65 -22.53 12.27
N THR A 374 10.73 -22.42 10.94
CA THR A 374 11.24 -21.23 10.25
C THR A 374 10.19 -20.54 9.39
N PHE A 375 10.44 -19.28 9.05
CA PHE A 375 9.57 -18.46 8.22
C PHE A 375 10.32 -17.89 7.00
N THR A 376 9.57 -17.65 5.92
CA THR A 376 10.05 -16.98 4.70
C THR A 376 9.29 -15.67 4.50
N PRO A 377 9.96 -14.51 4.35
CA PRO A 377 9.26 -13.25 4.08
C PRO A 377 8.60 -13.26 2.69
N VAL A 378 7.32 -12.87 2.64
CA VAL A 378 6.51 -12.74 1.42
C VAL A 378 6.57 -11.31 0.92
N ALA A 379 7.66 -10.98 0.23
CA ALA A 379 7.96 -9.60 -0.21
C ALA A 379 7.33 -9.19 -1.55
N CYS A 380 7.31 -10.10 -2.53
CA CYS A 380 6.80 -9.78 -3.86
C CYS A 380 5.30 -10.03 -3.98
N ARG A 381 4.64 -9.23 -4.83
CA ARG A 381 3.22 -9.38 -5.17
C ARG A 381 2.36 -9.39 -3.92
N ASN A 382 2.64 -8.49 -2.99
CA ASN A 382 1.89 -8.37 -1.76
C ASN A 382 1.72 -6.87 -1.47
N GLU A 383 0.50 -6.35 -1.55
CA GLU A 383 0.27 -4.93 -1.28
C GLU A 383 0.18 -4.65 0.23
N ALA A 384 0.04 -5.69 1.06
CA ALA A 384 0.05 -5.58 2.50
C ALA A 384 1.47 -5.40 3.08
N THR A 385 2.56 -5.49 2.29
CA THR A 385 3.90 -5.05 2.76
C THR A 385 4.04 -3.52 2.72
N ASP A 386 3.02 -2.82 3.22
CA ASP A 386 2.88 -1.36 3.12
C ASP A 386 4.15 -0.64 3.58
N VAL A 387 4.57 0.34 2.78
CA VAL A 387 5.72 1.22 3.06
C VAL A 387 5.29 2.49 3.77
N ARG A 388 4.08 2.54 4.33
CA ARG A 388 3.61 3.63 5.19
C ARG A 388 3.97 3.35 6.65
N MET A 389 3.65 4.30 7.54
CA MET A 389 3.85 4.12 8.99
C MET A 389 2.66 3.40 9.58
N SER A 390 2.74 2.08 9.72
CA SER A 390 1.63 1.26 10.22
C SER A 390 1.75 1.01 11.74
N ILE A 391 0.65 1.16 12.46
CA ILE A 391 0.56 1.00 13.92
C ILE A 391 -0.33 -0.19 14.27
N GLY A 392 -1.63 -0.07 14.01
CA GLY A 392 -2.59 -1.12 14.31
C GLY A 392 -2.71 -2.13 13.18
N VAL A 393 -2.91 -3.40 13.53
CA VAL A 393 -3.33 -4.43 12.59
C VAL A 393 -4.41 -5.30 13.24
N ALA A 394 -5.42 -5.66 12.48
CA ALA A 394 -6.40 -6.67 12.86
C ALA A 394 -6.81 -7.51 11.65
N TYR A 395 -7.22 -8.75 11.86
CA TYR A 395 -7.69 -9.64 10.80
C TYR A 395 -9.17 -10.04 10.96
N ALA A 396 -9.82 -10.31 9.83
CA ALA A 396 -11.17 -10.85 9.70
C ALA A 396 -11.38 -11.43 8.29
N ASP A 397 -12.30 -12.37 8.11
CA ASP A 397 -12.85 -12.78 6.80
C ASP A 397 -14.11 -11.93 6.53
N TYR A 398 -13.93 -10.68 6.08
CA TYR A 398 -15.02 -9.68 6.08
C TYR A 398 -16.07 -9.94 4.99
N ASP A 399 -15.74 -10.74 3.97
CA ASP A 399 -16.63 -11.08 2.87
C ASP A 399 -17.04 -12.57 2.83
N HIS A 400 -16.65 -13.34 3.86
CA HIS A 400 -17.02 -14.73 4.09
C HIS A 400 -16.54 -15.69 3.00
N ASP A 401 -15.45 -15.37 2.30
CA ASP A 401 -14.90 -16.23 1.25
C ASP A 401 -13.89 -17.28 1.77
N GLY A 402 -13.56 -17.19 3.07
CA GLY A 402 -12.71 -18.10 3.83
C GLY A 402 -11.22 -17.85 3.66
N TRP A 403 -10.85 -16.71 3.08
CA TRP A 403 -9.48 -16.24 3.00
C TRP A 403 -9.36 -14.99 3.88
N VAL A 404 -8.67 -15.14 5.01
CA VAL A 404 -8.59 -14.09 6.02
C VAL A 404 -7.93 -12.83 5.45
N ASP A 405 -8.55 -11.68 5.70
CA ASP A 405 -8.15 -10.35 5.26
C ASP A 405 -7.50 -9.55 6.40
N LEU A 406 -6.83 -8.44 6.04
CA LEU A 406 -6.14 -7.57 7.00
C LEU A 406 -6.66 -6.14 6.92
N LEU A 407 -6.89 -5.51 8.08
CA LEU A 407 -6.96 -4.06 8.19
C LEU A 407 -5.71 -3.53 8.87
N VAL A 408 -5.07 -2.53 8.26
CA VAL A 408 -3.87 -1.88 8.76
C VAL A 408 -4.13 -0.40 8.97
N GLY A 409 -3.81 0.12 10.15
CA GLY A 409 -3.95 1.54 10.49
C GLY A 409 -2.64 2.31 10.30
N ASN A 410 -2.60 3.24 9.34
CA ASN A 410 -1.42 4.06 9.01
C ASN A 410 -1.49 5.47 9.60
N LEU A 411 -0.40 5.93 10.23
CA LEU A 411 -0.32 7.22 10.92
C LEU A 411 -0.53 8.45 10.05
N ASP A 412 -0.25 8.40 8.74
CA ASP A 412 -0.31 9.57 7.86
C ASP A 412 -1.33 9.42 6.72
N GLU A 413 -1.88 8.21 6.55
CA GLU A 413 -2.69 7.84 5.39
C GLU A 413 -3.94 7.02 5.75
N GLY A 414 -4.32 6.96 7.03
CA GLY A 414 -5.55 6.31 7.50
C GLY A 414 -5.49 4.78 7.38
N TYR A 415 -6.66 4.15 7.28
CA TYR A 415 -6.77 2.70 7.31
C TYR A 415 -6.73 2.08 5.91
N ARG A 416 -6.10 0.90 5.79
CA ARG A 416 -6.02 0.11 4.57
C ARG A 416 -6.63 -1.27 4.78
N LEU A 417 -7.67 -1.61 4.01
CA LEU A 417 -8.25 -2.95 3.94
C LEU A 417 -7.59 -3.72 2.80
N TYR A 418 -6.90 -4.79 3.17
CA TYR A 418 -6.19 -5.69 2.29
C TYR A 418 -6.97 -6.98 2.13
N LYS A 419 -7.59 -7.17 0.96
CA LYS A 419 -8.29 -8.40 0.62
C LYS A 419 -7.30 -9.50 0.21
N ASN A 420 -7.44 -10.68 0.78
CA ASN A 420 -6.68 -11.87 0.41
C ASN A 420 -7.17 -12.45 -0.93
N GLN A 421 -6.26 -12.60 -1.89
CA GLN A 421 -6.59 -13.10 -3.23
C GLN A 421 -6.14 -14.55 -3.45
N GLN A 422 -5.54 -15.20 -2.45
CA GLN A 422 -5.04 -16.57 -2.60
C GLN A 422 -6.15 -17.54 -3.01
N GLY A 423 -7.40 -17.26 -2.63
CA GLY A 423 -8.57 -18.00 -3.08
C GLY A 423 -8.77 -18.05 -4.59
N GLN A 424 -8.19 -17.14 -5.38
CA GLN A 424 -8.28 -17.17 -6.84
C GLN A 424 -7.33 -18.18 -7.49
N THR A 425 -6.21 -18.50 -6.82
CA THR A 425 -5.10 -19.27 -7.40
C THR A 425 -4.74 -20.55 -6.64
N SER A 426 -4.97 -20.59 -5.33
CA SER A 426 -4.70 -21.75 -4.48
C SER A 426 -5.78 -22.82 -4.66
N ASP A 427 -5.44 -24.09 -4.42
CA ASP A 427 -6.40 -25.19 -4.35
C ASP A 427 -6.62 -25.64 -2.88
N ASN A 428 -6.12 -24.88 -1.91
CA ASN A 428 -6.28 -25.17 -0.48
C ASN A 428 -7.72 -24.97 0.00
N HIS A 429 -8.03 -25.67 1.09
CA HIS A 429 -9.33 -25.78 1.73
C HIS A 429 -9.29 -25.19 3.13
N TRP A 430 -10.44 -24.83 3.69
CA TRP A 430 -10.51 -24.11 4.97
C TRP A 430 -11.74 -24.47 5.81
N LEU A 431 -11.74 -24.09 7.08
CA LEU A 431 -12.88 -24.06 7.99
C LEU A 431 -12.89 -22.75 8.78
N ALA A 432 -14.04 -22.11 8.91
CA ALA A 432 -14.23 -21.00 9.84
C ALA A 432 -15.27 -21.41 10.90
N ILE A 433 -14.93 -21.31 12.18
CA ILE A 433 -15.76 -21.81 13.29
C ILE A 433 -16.00 -20.69 14.30
N GLN A 434 -17.25 -20.27 14.41
CA GLN A 434 -17.74 -19.35 15.43
C GLN A 434 -18.25 -20.14 16.64
N LEU A 435 -17.66 -19.89 17.81
CA LEU A 435 -18.20 -20.36 19.08
C LEU A 435 -19.14 -19.32 19.66
N VAL A 436 -20.22 -19.78 20.28
CA VAL A 436 -21.11 -18.92 21.08
C VAL A 436 -21.30 -19.57 22.44
N GLY A 437 -20.86 -18.91 23.49
CA GLY A 437 -21.04 -19.40 24.84
C GLY A 437 -22.49 -19.32 25.32
N ALA A 438 -22.74 -20.01 26.41
CA ALA A 438 -23.94 -19.91 27.22
C ALA A 438 -23.56 -20.34 28.64
N ALA A 439 -24.21 -19.77 29.65
CA ALA A 439 -23.87 -20.03 31.05
C ALA A 439 -23.63 -21.53 31.34
N PRO A 440 -22.47 -21.89 31.92
CA PRO A 440 -21.51 -21.02 32.60
C PRO A 440 -20.43 -20.38 31.71
N ILE A 441 -20.44 -20.60 30.39
CA ILE A 441 -19.46 -20.02 29.47
C ILE A 441 -19.87 -18.58 29.10
N ASN A 442 -18.93 -17.64 29.15
CA ASN A 442 -19.13 -16.26 28.65
C ASN A 442 -19.58 -16.28 27.19
N ARG A 443 -20.44 -15.33 26.78
CA ARG A 443 -21.13 -15.38 25.47
C ARG A 443 -20.16 -15.43 24.29
N ASP A 444 -19.03 -14.76 24.41
CA ASP A 444 -17.99 -14.67 23.38
C ASP A 444 -17.09 -15.90 23.33
N ALA A 445 -17.27 -16.85 24.25
CA ALA A 445 -16.51 -18.09 24.38
C ALA A 445 -14.99 -17.87 24.54
N VAL A 446 -14.58 -16.70 25.03
CA VAL A 446 -13.17 -16.37 25.32
C VAL A 446 -12.60 -17.41 26.28
N GLY A 447 -11.40 -17.89 25.98
CA GLY A 447 -10.72 -18.99 26.69
C GLY A 447 -11.15 -20.39 26.28
N SER A 448 -12.08 -20.54 25.33
CA SER A 448 -12.37 -21.84 24.72
C SER A 448 -11.37 -22.15 23.59
N ARG A 449 -11.05 -23.44 23.41
CA ARG A 449 -10.10 -23.93 22.40
C ARG A 449 -10.77 -24.81 21.36
N ILE A 450 -10.34 -24.67 20.11
CA ILE A 450 -10.74 -25.52 19.00
C ILE A 450 -9.49 -26.24 18.48
N TYR A 451 -9.62 -27.55 18.33
CA TYR A 451 -8.62 -28.41 17.72
C TYR A 451 -9.17 -28.96 16.41
N VAL A 452 -8.43 -28.79 15.33
CA VAL A 452 -8.79 -29.29 14.00
C VAL A 452 -7.74 -30.30 13.56
N THR A 453 -8.15 -31.56 13.44
CA THR A 453 -7.27 -32.66 13.08
C THR A 453 -7.55 -33.12 11.65
N THR A 454 -6.51 -33.11 10.83
CA THR A 454 -6.51 -33.71 9.49
C THR A 454 -5.45 -34.81 9.41
N ARG A 455 -5.08 -35.24 8.21
CA ARG A 455 -3.93 -36.14 8.02
C ARG A 455 -2.58 -35.44 8.14
N SER A 456 -2.52 -34.12 7.96
CA SER A 456 -1.27 -33.35 8.05
C SER A 456 -0.86 -33.06 9.49
N GLY A 457 -1.81 -32.98 10.41
CA GLY A 457 -1.55 -32.67 11.81
C GLY A 457 -2.81 -32.24 12.55
N THR A 458 -2.61 -31.72 13.76
CA THR A 458 -3.65 -31.06 14.55
C THR A 458 -3.25 -29.60 14.75
N GLN A 459 -4.15 -28.68 14.44
CA GLN A 459 -4.02 -27.26 14.77
C GLN A 459 -4.80 -26.97 16.04
N MET A 460 -4.34 -26.04 16.86
CA MET A 460 -5.07 -25.51 18.02
C MET A 460 -5.25 -24.00 17.86
N GLN A 461 -6.45 -23.51 18.17
CA GLN A 461 -6.71 -22.08 18.31
C GLN A 461 -7.56 -21.81 19.55
N GLU A 462 -7.16 -20.81 20.33
CA GLU A 462 -7.89 -20.29 21.48
C GLU A 462 -8.65 -19.02 21.09
N VAL A 463 -9.88 -18.87 21.58
CA VAL A 463 -10.64 -17.64 21.40
C VAL A 463 -10.06 -16.56 22.32
N ILE A 464 -9.32 -15.62 21.73
CA ILE A 464 -8.64 -14.52 22.43
C ILE A 464 -9.27 -13.19 22.01
N LEU A 465 -9.52 -12.32 22.98
CA LEU A 465 -10.07 -10.99 22.76
C LEU A 465 -9.08 -9.95 23.30
N GLY A 466 -8.25 -9.42 22.40
CA GLY A 466 -7.16 -8.48 22.71
C GLY A 466 -5.79 -9.15 22.55
N SER A 467 -5.22 -9.08 21.34
CA SER A 467 -3.97 -9.74 20.96
C SER A 467 -3.26 -9.05 19.79
N SER A 468 -3.42 -7.73 19.68
CA SER A 468 -2.59 -6.85 18.87
C SER A 468 -2.72 -5.44 19.44
N VAL A 469 -1.70 -4.59 19.27
CA VAL A 469 -1.72 -3.27 19.89
C VAL A 469 -2.89 -2.43 19.35
N MET A 470 -3.68 -1.86 20.26
CA MET A 470 -4.85 -1.01 19.98
C MET A 470 -5.97 -1.67 19.17
N ALA A 471 -5.91 -2.98 18.92
CA ALA A 471 -6.71 -3.65 17.92
C ALA A 471 -7.45 -4.91 18.43
N GLY A 472 -8.68 -5.09 17.95
CA GLY A 472 -9.52 -6.27 18.16
C GLY A 472 -9.79 -7.03 16.85
N ASN A 473 -9.35 -8.29 16.81
CA ASN A 473 -9.58 -9.23 15.70
C ASN A 473 -11.02 -9.76 15.69
N ASP A 474 -11.44 -10.40 14.60
CA ASP A 474 -12.62 -11.29 14.62
C ASP A 474 -12.39 -12.44 15.63
N LEU A 475 -13.45 -12.85 16.32
CA LEU A 475 -13.46 -14.00 17.24
C LEU A 475 -13.71 -15.33 16.53
N VAL A 476 -14.13 -15.32 15.26
CA VAL A 476 -14.19 -16.54 14.44
C VAL A 476 -12.78 -17.11 14.30
N GLN A 477 -12.65 -18.43 14.49
CA GLN A 477 -11.38 -19.14 14.34
C GLN A 477 -11.29 -19.74 12.93
N TYR A 478 -10.18 -19.49 12.24
CA TYR A 478 -9.97 -19.85 10.84
C TYR A 478 -8.86 -20.88 10.70
N PHE A 479 -9.17 -22.04 10.12
CA PHE A 479 -8.25 -23.16 9.98
C PHE A 479 -8.03 -23.49 8.51
N GLY A 480 -6.78 -23.44 8.05
CA GLY A 480 -6.38 -24.02 6.78
C GLY A 480 -6.32 -25.53 6.85
N LEU A 481 -6.83 -26.21 5.82
CA LEU A 481 -6.83 -27.67 5.71
C LEU A 481 -5.87 -28.16 4.61
N GLY A 482 -5.15 -27.26 3.94
CA GLY A 482 -4.36 -27.57 2.76
C GLY A 482 -5.23 -28.31 1.74
N GLY A 483 -4.78 -29.48 1.28
CA GLY A 483 -5.53 -30.29 0.31
C GLY A 483 -6.68 -31.15 0.88
N GLU A 484 -6.92 -31.14 2.20
CA GLU A 484 -7.92 -32.01 2.84
C GLU A 484 -9.33 -31.41 2.79
N ARG A 485 -10.35 -32.26 2.54
CA ARG A 485 -11.74 -31.82 2.30
C ARG A 485 -12.66 -31.96 3.51
N SER A 486 -12.11 -32.44 4.62
CA SER A 486 -12.82 -32.61 5.87
C SER A 486 -11.82 -32.77 7.00
N ALA A 487 -12.23 -32.39 8.21
CA ALA A 487 -11.45 -32.55 9.43
C ALA A 487 -12.30 -33.11 10.57
N GLU A 488 -11.64 -33.66 11.59
CA GLU A 488 -12.24 -33.81 12.92
C GLU A 488 -12.08 -32.50 13.68
N VAL A 489 -13.14 -32.06 14.35
CA VAL A 489 -13.15 -30.85 15.17
C VAL A 489 -13.41 -31.25 16.63
N ARG A 490 -12.49 -30.91 17.53
CA ARG A 490 -12.68 -31.02 18.98
C ARG A 490 -12.73 -29.62 19.57
N ILE A 491 -13.72 -29.36 20.42
CA ILE A 491 -13.87 -28.09 21.14
C ILE A 491 -13.72 -28.38 22.63
N ARG A 492 -12.80 -27.67 23.30
CA ARG A 492 -12.68 -27.61 24.75
C ARG A 492 -13.20 -26.24 25.18
N TRP A 493 -14.36 -26.22 25.83
CA TRP A 493 -14.93 -24.98 26.37
C TRP A 493 -14.13 -24.50 27.57
N SER A 494 -14.22 -23.21 27.92
CA SER A 494 -13.43 -22.61 29.02
C SER A 494 -13.66 -23.31 30.37
N ASN A 495 -14.84 -23.89 30.61
CA ASN A 495 -15.09 -24.71 31.82
C ASN A 495 -14.46 -26.12 31.80
N GLY A 496 -13.70 -26.47 30.75
CA GLY A 496 -13.05 -27.76 30.55
C GLY A 496 -13.91 -28.86 29.93
N GLU A 497 -15.20 -28.61 29.62
CA GLU A 497 -16.00 -29.59 28.90
C GLU A 497 -15.54 -29.74 27.45
N GLU A 498 -15.49 -30.99 26.96
CA GLU A 498 -15.06 -31.30 25.61
C GLU A 498 -16.17 -31.92 24.76
N GLN A 499 -16.15 -31.60 23.47
CA GLN A 499 -16.96 -32.26 22.45
C GLN A 499 -16.18 -32.50 21.18
N VAL A 500 -16.43 -33.64 20.52
CA VAL A 500 -15.75 -34.07 19.29
C VAL A 500 -16.74 -34.30 18.18
N ILE A 501 -16.43 -33.75 17.01
CA ILE A 501 -17.23 -33.83 15.78
C ILE A 501 -16.33 -34.44 14.69
N PRO A 502 -16.49 -35.74 14.38
CA PRO A 502 -15.47 -36.53 13.67
C PRO A 502 -15.33 -36.25 12.17
N SER A 503 -16.29 -35.55 11.55
CA SER A 503 -16.26 -35.31 10.11
C SER A 503 -16.99 -34.03 9.75
N VAL A 504 -16.25 -32.93 9.76
CA VAL A 504 -16.70 -31.58 9.38
C VAL A 504 -16.21 -31.30 7.97
N LYS A 505 -17.08 -30.79 7.10
CA LYS A 505 -16.77 -30.59 5.69
C LYS A 505 -16.04 -29.26 5.49
N ALA A 506 -14.97 -29.28 4.70
CA ALA A 506 -14.22 -28.09 4.32
C ALA A 506 -15.01 -27.09 3.46
N ASP A 507 -14.44 -25.91 3.29
CA ASP A 507 -14.94 -24.76 2.52
C ASP A 507 -16.28 -24.26 3.07
N GLN A 508 -16.39 -24.23 4.40
CA GLN A 508 -17.62 -23.89 5.11
C GLN A 508 -17.35 -23.07 6.36
N ARG A 509 -18.24 -22.12 6.60
CA ARG A 509 -18.40 -21.43 7.87
C ARG A 509 -19.35 -22.21 8.75
N TYR A 510 -19.06 -22.29 10.04
CA TYR A 510 -19.89 -22.97 11.03
C TYR A 510 -20.06 -22.10 12.28
N LYS A 511 -21.21 -22.26 12.92
CA LYS A 511 -21.50 -21.76 14.27
C LYS A 511 -21.85 -22.92 15.18
N ILE A 512 -21.42 -22.87 16.44
CA ILE A 512 -21.89 -23.81 17.47
C ILE A 512 -22.06 -23.08 18.79
N GLN A 513 -23.22 -23.28 19.42
CA GLN A 513 -23.47 -22.75 20.75
C GLN A 513 -23.12 -23.81 21.81
N TYR A 514 -22.62 -23.38 22.97
CA TYR A 514 -22.42 -24.25 24.12
C TYR A 514 -23.70 -25.04 24.46
N GLY A 515 -23.54 -26.35 24.69
CA GLY A 515 -24.64 -27.30 24.92
C GLY A 515 -25.28 -27.90 23.66
N GLU A 516 -24.98 -27.39 22.47
CA GLU A 516 -25.39 -28.03 21.21
C GLU A 516 -24.44 -29.15 20.80
N THR A 517 -24.96 -30.19 20.14
CA THR A 517 -24.18 -31.39 19.78
C THR A 517 -23.64 -31.37 18.35
N ALA A 518 -23.90 -30.32 17.57
CA ALA A 518 -23.56 -30.27 16.15
C ALA A 518 -23.28 -28.85 15.67
N LEU A 519 -22.31 -28.71 14.77
CA LEU A 519 -22.01 -27.47 14.07
C LEU A 519 -23.15 -27.11 13.09
N GLN A 520 -23.58 -25.85 13.14
CA GLN A 520 -24.57 -25.27 12.24
C GLN A 520 -23.86 -24.59 11.08
N PRO A 521 -24.08 -25.02 9.82
CA PRO A 521 -23.43 -24.38 8.67
C PRO A 521 -23.99 -22.98 8.43
N LEU A 522 -23.09 -22.03 8.17
CA LEU A 522 -23.39 -20.66 7.76
C LEU A 522 -23.09 -20.48 6.26
N PRO A 523 -23.70 -19.49 5.60
CA PRO A 523 -23.35 -19.13 4.23
C PRO A 523 -21.89 -18.71 4.11
N ALA A 524 -21.24 -19.14 3.01
CA ALA A 524 -19.92 -18.71 2.59
C ALA A 524 -20.00 -18.16 1.16
N ALA A 525 -19.18 -17.15 0.87
CA ALA A 525 -19.06 -16.55 -0.46
C ALA A 525 -18.14 -17.42 -1.34
N PRO A 526 -18.51 -17.67 -2.60
CA PRO A 526 -17.65 -18.42 -3.52
C PRO A 526 -16.55 -17.52 -4.09
N VAL A 527 -15.30 -18.00 -4.11
CA VAL A 527 -14.20 -17.34 -4.82
C VAL A 527 -14.14 -17.78 -6.29
N ALA A 528 -14.07 -16.82 -7.21
CA ALA A 528 -13.86 -17.08 -8.62
C ALA A 528 -12.39 -17.48 -8.88
N LYS A 529 -12.15 -18.74 -9.26
CA LYS A 529 -10.81 -19.21 -9.65
C LYS A 529 -10.38 -18.62 -10.99
N ILE A 530 -9.12 -18.18 -11.07
CA ILE A 530 -8.50 -17.82 -12.35
C ILE A 530 -8.32 -19.09 -13.18
N ALA A 531 -8.81 -19.07 -14.43
CA ALA A 531 -8.72 -20.22 -15.31
C ALA A 531 -7.25 -20.53 -15.66
N LYS A 532 -6.85 -21.80 -15.50
CA LYS A 532 -5.53 -22.26 -15.96
C LYS A 532 -5.46 -22.13 -17.50
N PRO A 533 -4.31 -21.76 -18.07
CA PRO A 533 -4.17 -21.58 -19.52
C PRO A 533 -4.60 -22.83 -20.29
N SER A 534 -5.46 -22.66 -21.29
CA SER A 534 -6.04 -23.78 -22.05
C SER A 534 -5.04 -24.39 -23.04
N PHE A 535 -5.24 -25.67 -23.42
CA PHE A 535 -4.45 -26.29 -24.48
C PHE A 535 -4.58 -25.55 -25.83
N LEU A 536 -5.72 -24.90 -26.07
CA LEU A 536 -5.94 -24.08 -27.26
C LEU A 536 -5.12 -22.79 -27.23
N GLU A 537 -5.00 -22.14 -26.08
CA GLU A 537 -4.10 -20.99 -25.90
C GLU A 537 -2.63 -21.40 -26.01
N TYR A 538 -2.25 -22.53 -25.42
CA TYR A 538 -0.92 -23.10 -25.65
C TYR A 538 -0.65 -23.32 -27.13
N LEU A 539 -1.59 -23.85 -27.91
CA LEU A 539 -1.41 -23.99 -29.37
C LEU A 539 -1.36 -22.66 -30.12
N ARG A 540 -1.94 -21.58 -29.58
CA ARG A 540 -1.83 -20.22 -30.13
C ARG A 540 -0.46 -19.59 -29.82
N THR A 541 0.10 -19.85 -28.63
CA THR A 541 1.47 -19.43 -28.26
C THR A 541 2.53 -20.31 -28.90
N PHE A 542 2.22 -21.58 -29.18
CA PHE A 542 2.97 -22.47 -30.07
C PHE A 542 2.81 -22.02 -31.53
N LYS A 543 3.37 -20.85 -31.87
CA LYS A 543 3.59 -20.50 -33.27
C LYS A 543 4.42 -21.63 -33.88
N ILE A 544 3.85 -22.35 -34.85
CA ILE A 544 4.59 -23.22 -35.75
C ILE A 544 5.43 -22.29 -36.65
N THR A 545 6.48 -21.70 -36.11
CA THR A 545 7.46 -20.89 -36.87
C THR A 545 8.62 -21.74 -37.38
N THR A 546 8.36 -23.02 -37.63
CA THR A 546 9.25 -23.91 -38.40
C THR A 546 8.45 -24.82 -39.32
N LEU A 547 7.46 -24.25 -40.02
CA LEU A 547 7.05 -24.76 -41.32
C LEU A 547 7.40 -23.70 -42.36
N GLN A 548 8.61 -23.86 -42.91
CA GLN A 548 9.13 -23.29 -44.15
C GLN A 548 8.24 -22.25 -44.84
N LEU A 549 8.51 -20.97 -44.58
CA LEU A 549 8.01 -19.85 -45.37
C LEU A 549 9.20 -19.02 -45.85
N PRO A 550 9.14 -18.41 -47.05
CA PRO A 550 10.31 -18.00 -47.80
C PRO A 550 11.13 -16.97 -47.01
N ILE A 551 12.45 -17.20 -46.96
CA ILE A 551 13.44 -16.22 -46.50
C ILE A 551 13.27 -14.99 -47.39
N THR A 552 12.64 -13.93 -46.87
CA THR A 552 12.63 -12.63 -47.50
C THR A 552 13.77 -11.79 -46.93
N ASN A 553 14.53 -11.15 -47.80
CA ASN A 553 15.57 -10.19 -47.43
C ASN A 553 15.04 -8.75 -47.39
N ASP A 554 13.74 -8.55 -47.63
CA ASP A 554 13.11 -7.24 -47.58
C ASP A 554 13.01 -6.75 -46.11
N PRO A 555 13.70 -5.65 -45.74
CA PRO A 555 13.68 -5.12 -44.39
C PRO A 555 12.29 -4.67 -43.94
N ASP A 556 11.46 -4.17 -44.86
CA ASP A 556 10.12 -3.66 -44.53
C ASP A 556 9.16 -4.80 -44.13
N VAL A 557 9.26 -5.95 -44.81
CA VAL A 557 8.48 -7.14 -44.44
C VAL A 557 8.94 -7.73 -43.11
N LYS A 558 10.24 -7.70 -42.80
CA LYS A 558 10.76 -8.15 -41.51
C LYS A 558 10.29 -7.23 -40.39
N LEU A 559 10.46 -5.92 -40.56
CA LEU A 559 10.10 -4.92 -39.57
C LEU A 559 8.60 -4.94 -39.29
N SER A 560 7.76 -5.01 -40.30
CA SER A 560 6.30 -5.14 -40.14
C SER A 560 5.90 -6.32 -39.25
N ARG A 561 6.57 -7.48 -39.37
CA ARG A 561 6.28 -8.66 -38.53
C ARG A 561 6.73 -8.49 -37.08
N LEU A 562 7.89 -7.87 -36.86
CA LEU A 562 8.40 -7.63 -35.51
C LEU A 562 7.55 -6.58 -34.80
N MET A 563 7.16 -5.50 -35.49
CA MET A 563 6.25 -4.48 -35.00
C MET A 563 4.85 -5.05 -34.68
N GLU A 564 4.31 -5.93 -35.53
CA GLU A 564 3.05 -6.62 -35.25
C GLU A 564 3.16 -7.51 -34.00
N ALA A 565 4.28 -8.20 -33.81
CA ALA A 565 4.54 -8.99 -32.60
C ALA A 565 4.63 -8.13 -31.33
N ALA A 566 5.10 -6.88 -31.45
CA ALA A 566 5.15 -5.89 -30.38
C ALA A 566 3.86 -5.04 -30.25
N GLY A 567 2.78 -5.39 -30.95
CA GLY A 567 1.49 -4.69 -30.88
C GLY A 567 1.51 -3.26 -31.42
N VAL A 568 2.45 -2.93 -32.32
CA VAL A 568 2.60 -1.58 -32.86
C VAL A 568 1.51 -1.30 -33.89
N HIS A 569 0.63 -0.39 -33.53
CA HIS A 569 -0.37 0.21 -34.40
C HIS A 569 -0.38 1.73 -34.20
N PRO A 570 -0.82 2.54 -35.18
CA PRO A 570 -1.02 3.96 -34.97
C PRO A 570 -1.92 4.21 -33.75
N PRO A 571 -1.50 5.03 -32.76
CA PRO A 571 -2.33 5.35 -31.60
C PRO A 571 -3.62 6.09 -31.98
N THR A 572 -4.60 6.04 -31.08
CA THR A 572 -5.93 6.60 -31.29
C THR A 572 -6.01 8.01 -30.73
N ASN A 573 -6.20 8.99 -31.62
CA ASN A 573 -6.43 10.38 -31.21
C ASN A 573 -7.72 10.49 -30.37
N PRO A 574 -7.69 11.28 -29.28
CA PRO A 574 -8.92 11.68 -28.62
C PRO A 574 -9.72 12.62 -29.56
N PRO A 575 -11.03 12.81 -29.32
CA PRO A 575 -11.76 13.89 -29.96
C PRO A 575 -11.04 15.22 -29.73
N ALA A 576 -10.91 16.04 -30.78
CA ALA A 576 -10.30 17.36 -30.66
C ALA A 576 -11.03 18.19 -29.59
N PRO A 577 -10.33 18.71 -28.57
CA PRO A 577 -10.97 19.53 -27.54
C PRO A 577 -11.59 20.81 -28.12
N SER A 578 -12.58 21.38 -27.45
CA SER A 578 -13.19 22.63 -27.93
C SER A 578 -12.18 23.79 -27.91
N PRO A 579 -12.20 24.69 -28.89
CA PRO A 579 -11.30 25.85 -28.91
C PRO A 579 -11.40 26.71 -27.65
N GLU A 580 -12.59 26.78 -27.04
CA GLU A 580 -12.86 27.51 -25.81
C GLU A 580 -12.11 26.90 -24.62
N LEU A 581 -12.14 25.57 -24.51
CA LEU A 581 -11.47 24.82 -23.46
C LEU A 581 -9.94 24.90 -23.62
N VAL A 582 -9.45 24.79 -24.85
CA VAL A 582 -8.01 24.95 -25.17
C VAL A 582 -7.51 26.34 -24.79
N ARG A 583 -8.28 27.41 -25.05
CA ARG A 583 -7.90 28.78 -24.66
C ARG A 583 -7.83 28.96 -23.14
N LEU A 584 -8.75 28.37 -22.39
CA LEU A 584 -8.69 28.37 -20.93
C LEU A 584 -7.46 27.58 -20.44
N GLY A 585 -7.18 26.42 -21.04
CA GLY A 585 -6.01 25.60 -20.73
C GLY A 585 -4.69 26.31 -21.00
N GLU A 586 -4.55 26.96 -22.16
CA GLU A 586 -3.38 27.77 -22.51
C GLU A 586 -3.15 28.86 -21.45
N ALA A 587 -4.21 29.57 -21.08
CA ALA A 587 -4.15 30.61 -20.08
C ALA A 587 -3.73 30.09 -18.71
N LEU A 588 -4.13 28.88 -18.31
CA LEU A 588 -3.76 28.27 -17.03
C LEU A 588 -2.33 27.69 -17.05
N PHE A 589 -1.93 27.03 -18.14
CA PHE A 589 -0.63 26.38 -18.29
C PHE A 589 0.55 27.37 -18.15
N TRP A 590 0.36 28.59 -18.65
CA TRP A 590 1.40 29.63 -18.69
C TRP A 590 1.39 30.59 -17.50
N ASP A 591 0.33 30.60 -16.68
CA ASP A 591 0.12 31.61 -15.66
C ASP A 591 0.62 31.14 -14.28
N PRO A 592 1.58 31.84 -13.67
CA PRO A 592 2.08 31.46 -12.36
C PRO A 592 1.09 31.72 -11.23
N GLU A 593 -0.10 32.31 -11.49
CA GLU A 593 -1.17 32.46 -10.50
C GLU A 593 -1.64 31.13 -9.88
N LEU A 594 -1.32 29.99 -10.50
CA LEU A 594 -1.56 28.65 -9.95
C LEU A 594 -0.55 28.20 -8.88
N SER A 595 0.56 28.93 -8.69
CA SER A 595 1.56 28.63 -7.67
C SER A 595 1.38 29.47 -6.41
N GLY A 596 1.74 28.91 -5.25
CA GLY A 596 1.65 29.60 -3.97
C GLY A 596 2.50 30.88 -3.93
N ASN A 597 3.70 30.83 -4.50
CA ASN A 597 4.61 31.99 -4.56
C ASN A 597 4.35 32.91 -5.76
N ARG A 598 3.46 32.53 -6.68
CA ARG A 598 3.16 33.26 -7.93
C ARG A 598 4.38 33.47 -8.84
N ASP A 599 5.33 32.54 -8.81
CA ASP A 599 6.59 32.61 -9.56
C ASP A 599 6.82 31.42 -10.51
N THR A 600 5.96 30.41 -10.44
CA THR A 600 6.09 29.12 -11.14
C THR A 600 4.78 28.74 -11.80
N SER A 601 4.84 28.23 -13.02
CA SER A 601 3.70 27.74 -13.82
C SER A 601 4.02 26.36 -14.39
N CYS A 602 3.06 25.69 -15.03
CA CYS A 602 3.33 24.44 -15.73
C CYS A 602 4.44 24.62 -16.78
N ALA A 603 4.39 25.72 -17.53
CA ALA A 603 5.39 26.05 -18.55
C ALA A 603 6.81 26.34 -18.02
N THR A 604 6.96 26.55 -16.70
CA THR A 604 8.28 26.73 -16.07
C THR A 604 9.10 25.44 -16.12
N CYS A 605 8.45 24.30 -15.86
CA CYS A 605 9.07 22.97 -15.89
C CYS A 605 8.79 22.20 -17.19
N HIS A 606 7.78 22.62 -17.96
CA HIS A 606 7.41 22.02 -19.24
C HIS A 606 7.47 23.03 -20.38
N HIS A 607 8.68 23.51 -20.67
CA HIS A 607 8.85 24.62 -21.62
C HIS A 607 8.94 24.10 -23.08
N PRO A 608 8.17 24.65 -24.03
CA PRO A 608 8.13 24.13 -25.40
C PRO A 608 9.47 24.15 -26.14
N THR A 609 10.36 25.09 -25.81
CA THR A 609 11.70 25.19 -26.43
C THR A 609 12.74 24.26 -25.78
N LEU A 610 12.36 23.49 -24.77
CA LEU A 610 13.22 22.57 -24.02
C LEU A 610 12.67 21.14 -24.10
N GLY A 611 12.07 20.78 -25.24
CA GLY A 611 11.50 19.45 -25.44
C GLY A 611 10.27 19.17 -24.58
N THR A 612 9.56 20.21 -24.11
CA THR A 612 8.45 20.13 -23.13
C THR A 612 8.84 19.60 -21.75
N GLY A 613 10.14 19.47 -21.47
CA GLY A 613 10.69 19.39 -20.12
C GLY A 613 11.39 20.71 -19.76
N ASP A 614 12.35 20.64 -18.85
CA ASP A 614 13.11 21.80 -18.37
C ASP A 614 14.62 21.70 -18.63
N ASN A 615 15.09 20.66 -19.33
CA ASN A 615 16.51 20.44 -19.65
C ASN A 615 17.42 20.43 -18.40
N LEU A 616 16.88 19.97 -17.26
CA LEU A 616 17.60 19.70 -16.03
C LEU A 616 17.47 18.22 -15.67
N PRO A 617 18.43 17.62 -14.94
CA PRO A 617 18.24 16.27 -14.44
C PRO A 617 17.05 16.16 -13.48
N VAL A 618 16.95 17.11 -12.55
CA VAL A 618 15.83 17.28 -11.62
C VAL A 618 15.42 18.76 -11.58
N SER A 619 14.11 19.02 -11.47
CA SER A 619 13.56 20.37 -11.61
C SER A 619 13.75 21.23 -10.36
N ILE A 620 13.62 22.54 -10.54
CA ILE A 620 13.59 23.54 -9.46
C ILE A 620 12.21 24.21 -9.51
N GLY A 621 11.38 24.04 -8.49
CA GLY A 621 10.03 24.62 -8.42
C GLY A 621 10.00 26.07 -7.94
N THR A 622 9.09 26.36 -7.01
CA THR A 622 8.90 27.71 -6.42
C THR A 622 10.20 28.29 -5.89
N SER A 623 10.31 29.62 -5.95
CA SER A 623 11.50 30.40 -5.60
C SER A 623 12.70 30.24 -6.55
N GLY A 624 12.63 29.33 -7.52
CA GLY A 624 13.62 29.19 -8.59
C GLY A 624 13.49 30.28 -9.65
N PHE A 625 14.62 30.63 -10.29
CA PHE A 625 14.65 31.63 -11.36
C PHE A 625 15.54 31.20 -12.52
N GLY A 626 15.25 31.69 -13.72
CA GLY A 626 15.90 31.27 -14.97
C GLY A 626 15.19 30.09 -15.63
N LEU A 627 15.73 29.68 -16.78
CA LEU A 627 15.13 28.65 -17.65
C LEU A 627 16.21 27.70 -18.15
N GLY A 628 15.88 26.41 -18.27
CA GLY A 628 16.84 25.42 -18.76
C GLY A 628 18.02 25.25 -17.82
N LYS A 629 19.18 24.98 -18.40
CA LYS A 629 20.48 24.93 -17.70
C LYS A 629 20.89 26.22 -16.98
N ALA A 630 20.20 27.35 -17.25
CA ALA A 630 20.43 28.61 -16.55
C ALA A 630 19.55 28.79 -15.31
N ARG A 631 18.63 27.85 -15.03
CA ARG A 631 17.75 27.89 -13.87
C ARG A 631 18.54 27.64 -12.58
N GLN A 632 18.24 28.40 -11.54
CA GLN A 632 18.94 28.43 -10.26
C GLN A 632 17.95 28.35 -9.10
N MET A 633 18.42 27.85 -7.95
CA MET A 633 17.59 27.58 -6.76
C MET A 633 16.95 28.83 -6.16
N GLY A 634 17.57 30.01 -6.24
CA GLY A 634 17.06 31.19 -5.53
C GLY A 634 16.92 30.93 -4.04
N THR A 635 15.69 30.98 -3.50
CA THR A 635 15.36 30.59 -2.11
C THR A 635 14.62 29.25 -2.00
N ALA A 636 14.59 28.47 -3.08
CA ALA A 636 14.05 27.12 -3.07
C ALA A 636 14.79 26.26 -2.04
N ARG A 637 14.02 25.45 -1.29
CA ARG A 637 14.54 24.66 -0.17
C ARG A 637 14.94 23.25 -0.58
N GLU A 638 14.26 22.69 -1.57
CA GLU A 638 14.43 21.32 -2.06
C GLU A 638 14.31 21.30 -3.59
N LEU A 639 14.93 20.31 -4.21
CA LEU A 639 14.79 19.96 -5.62
C LEU A 639 13.53 19.13 -5.83
N VAL A 640 12.87 19.31 -6.98
CA VAL A 640 11.81 18.39 -7.40
C VAL A 640 12.46 17.02 -7.62
N PRO A 641 12.02 15.93 -6.97
CA PRO A 641 12.80 14.69 -6.91
C PRO A 641 13.04 13.93 -8.21
N ARG A 642 12.39 14.36 -9.30
CA ARG A 642 12.41 13.67 -10.59
C ARG A 642 12.57 14.64 -11.74
N ASN A 643 13.08 14.11 -12.84
CA ASN A 643 13.10 14.77 -14.14
C ASN A 643 11.68 15.07 -14.61
N ALA A 644 11.44 16.27 -15.14
CA ALA A 644 10.16 16.65 -15.71
C ALA A 644 9.85 15.81 -16.96
N THR A 645 8.79 15.00 -16.92
CA THR A 645 8.39 14.18 -18.07
C THR A 645 7.94 15.05 -19.24
N PRO A 646 8.41 14.81 -20.47
CA PRO A 646 7.90 15.49 -21.65
C PRO A 646 6.39 15.29 -21.82
N LEU A 647 5.70 16.31 -22.35
CA LEU A 647 4.24 16.33 -22.53
C LEU A 647 3.78 15.81 -23.90
N TYR A 648 4.70 15.29 -24.71
CA TYR A 648 4.40 14.83 -26.05
C TYR A 648 3.40 13.67 -26.07
N ASN A 649 2.35 13.83 -26.87
CA ASN A 649 1.39 12.79 -27.23
C ASN A 649 0.66 12.16 -26.01
N LEU A 650 0.54 12.88 -24.90
CA LEU A 650 -0.18 12.42 -23.70
C LEU A 650 -1.71 12.42 -23.86
N GLY A 651 -2.23 13.01 -24.94
CA GLY A 651 -3.67 13.04 -25.23
C GLY A 651 -4.25 11.72 -25.76
N TYR A 652 -3.43 10.76 -26.20
CA TYR A 652 -3.93 9.49 -26.75
C TYR A 652 -4.79 8.71 -25.74
N THR A 653 -5.85 8.05 -26.24
CA THR A 653 -6.82 7.34 -25.39
C THR A 653 -6.24 6.10 -24.70
N GLU A 654 -5.12 5.60 -25.19
CA GLU A 654 -4.40 4.44 -24.69
C GLU A 654 -3.61 4.72 -23.40
N TRP A 655 -3.47 5.99 -22.99
CA TRP A 655 -2.85 6.33 -21.71
C TRP A 655 -3.74 5.91 -20.54
N THR A 656 -3.19 5.04 -19.69
CA THR A 656 -3.84 4.62 -18.44
C THR A 656 -3.05 5.04 -17.22
N THR A 657 -1.76 5.38 -17.36
CA THR A 657 -0.87 5.64 -16.22
C THR A 657 0.11 6.78 -16.51
N LEU A 658 0.17 7.76 -15.60
CA LEU A 658 1.05 8.93 -15.66
C LEU A 658 1.91 9.07 -14.39
N PHE A 659 2.86 10.01 -14.43
CA PHE A 659 4.03 10.11 -13.56
C PHE A 659 5.00 8.92 -13.69
N TRP A 660 6.20 9.07 -13.09
CA TRP A 660 7.25 8.04 -13.10
C TRP A 660 6.94 6.85 -12.18
N ASP A 661 6.20 7.05 -11.09
CA ASP A 661 5.76 6.00 -10.14
C ASP A 661 4.35 5.45 -10.45
N GLY A 662 3.66 6.02 -11.44
CA GLY A 662 2.30 5.62 -11.77
C GLY A 662 1.26 6.01 -10.74
N ARG A 663 1.56 7.00 -9.87
CA ARG A 663 0.64 7.43 -8.82
C ARG A 663 -0.68 7.98 -9.35
N VAL A 664 -0.75 8.37 -10.62
CA VAL A 664 -2.01 8.70 -11.29
C VAL A 664 -2.26 7.67 -12.37
N SER A 665 -3.24 6.80 -12.13
CA SER A 665 -3.59 5.75 -13.08
C SER A 665 -5.10 5.49 -13.12
N ARG A 666 -5.52 4.75 -14.14
CA ARG A 666 -6.87 4.24 -14.29
C ARG A 666 -6.82 2.72 -14.31
N GLY A 667 -7.57 2.11 -13.40
CA GLY A 667 -7.77 0.67 -13.32
C GLY A 667 -8.96 0.19 -14.15
N PRO A 668 -9.37 -1.08 -13.97
CA PRO A 668 -10.62 -1.60 -14.55
C PRO A 668 -11.88 -0.94 -13.96
N GLU A 669 -11.76 -0.32 -12.78
CA GLU A 669 -12.85 0.36 -12.10
C GLU A 669 -13.09 1.78 -12.63
N PRO A 670 -14.32 2.33 -12.48
CA PRO A 670 -14.60 3.73 -12.75
C PRO A 670 -13.76 4.67 -11.88
N GLY A 671 -13.21 5.75 -12.48
CA GLY A 671 -12.42 6.75 -11.78
C GLY A 671 -10.91 6.57 -11.95
N PHE A 672 -10.14 7.16 -11.03
CA PHE A 672 -8.67 7.19 -11.06
C PHE A 672 -8.07 6.80 -9.71
N HIS A 673 -7.00 6.01 -9.72
CA HIS A 673 -6.14 5.76 -8.56
C HIS A 673 -5.17 6.93 -8.45
N THR A 674 -5.22 7.64 -7.33
CA THR A 674 -4.41 8.83 -7.08
C THR A 674 -4.08 9.00 -5.58
N PRO A 675 -3.03 9.76 -5.22
CA PRO A 675 -2.73 10.08 -3.81
C PRO A 675 -3.84 10.86 -3.10
N ALA A 676 -4.69 11.57 -3.85
CA ALA A 676 -5.85 12.25 -3.28
C ALA A 676 -6.91 11.28 -2.76
N SER A 677 -6.86 10.01 -3.19
CA SER A 677 -7.83 8.98 -2.86
C SER A 677 -9.27 9.40 -3.24
N ASP A 678 -10.21 9.26 -2.31
CA ASP A 678 -11.59 9.74 -2.29
C ASP A 678 -11.74 11.26 -2.31
N ARG A 679 -10.69 12.01 -1.99
CA ARG A 679 -10.68 13.49 -2.06
C ARG A 679 -10.56 13.99 -3.50
N LEU A 680 -10.28 13.12 -4.47
CA LEU A 680 -10.20 13.50 -5.88
C LEU A 680 -11.59 13.96 -6.36
N PRO A 681 -11.72 15.16 -6.96
CA PRO A 681 -13.01 15.62 -7.47
C PRO A 681 -13.49 14.78 -8.66
N ASP A 682 -14.80 14.57 -8.72
CA ASP A 682 -15.46 13.96 -9.88
C ASP A 682 -15.39 14.85 -11.13
N GLY A 683 -15.70 14.29 -12.31
CA GLY A 683 -15.83 15.04 -13.57
C GLY A 683 -14.51 15.26 -14.32
N LEU A 684 -13.49 14.44 -14.04
CA LEU A 684 -12.22 14.45 -14.77
C LEU A 684 -12.33 13.61 -16.06
N ASP A 685 -11.91 14.19 -17.18
CA ASP A 685 -12.12 13.59 -18.52
C ASP A 685 -11.07 12.52 -18.89
N SER A 686 -9.89 12.56 -18.28
CA SER A 686 -8.77 11.68 -18.62
C SER A 686 -7.75 11.53 -17.49
N VAL A 687 -6.85 10.56 -17.62
CA VAL A 687 -5.71 10.40 -16.70
C VAL A 687 -4.79 11.64 -16.73
N LEU A 688 -4.73 12.32 -17.88
CA LEU A 688 -4.00 13.59 -18.05
C LEU A 688 -4.66 14.72 -17.26
N ALA A 689 -5.99 14.81 -17.28
CA ALA A 689 -6.71 15.75 -16.43
C ALA A 689 -6.46 15.44 -14.95
N ALA A 690 -6.52 14.16 -14.54
CA ALA A 690 -6.22 13.78 -13.16
C ALA A 690 -4.79 14.16 -12.74
N GLN A 691 -3.81 14.02 -13.64
CA GLN A 691 -2.41 14.37 -13.39
C GLN A 691 -2.24 15.87 -13.07
N ALA A 692 -2.98 16.74 -13.77
CA ALA A 692 -2.88 18.20 -13.63
C ALA A 692 -3.29 18.73 -12.23
N LEU A 693 -3.91 17.92 -11.38
CA LEU A 693 -4.29 18.31 -10.02
C LEU A 693 -3.13 18.31 -9.02
N PHE A 694 -2.03 17.62 -9.30
CA PHE A 694 -1.01 17.29 -8.30
C PHE A 694 0.17 18.27 -8.20
N PRO A 695 0.70 18.87 -9.29
CA PRO A 695 1.82 19.81 -9.19
C PRO A 695 1.53 20.99 -8.25
N VAL A 696 0.28 21.47 -8.21
CA VAL A 696 -0.19 22.56 -7.33
C VAL A 696 -0.28 22.18 -5.85
N LEU A 697 -0.25 20.88 -5.51
CA LEU A 697 -0.22 20.40 -4.13
C LEU A 697 1.21 20.22 -3.60
N SER A 698 2.16 20.06 -4.51
CA SER A 698 3.55 19.73 -4.22
C SER A 698 4.31 20.95 -3.72
N ARG A 699 4.96 20.82 -2.54
CA ARG A 699 5.70 21.92 -1.89
C ARG A 699 6.96 22.29 -2.68
N ASP A 700 7.63 21.27 -3.19
CA ASP A 700 8.83 21.29 -4.03
C ASP A 700 8.55 21.80 -5.45
N GLU A 701 7.30 21.72 -5.93
CA GLU A 701 6.91 22.20 -7.27
C GLU A 701 6.24 23.58 -7.25
N MET A 702 4.92 23.66 -7.09
CA MET A 702 4.17 24.92 -7.27
C MET A 702 3.60 25.49 -5.98
N ARG A 703 3.52 24.71 -4.89
CA ARG A 703 2.81 25.16 -3.68
C ARG A 703 3.65 26.03 -2.76
N GLY A 704 4.94 25.74 -2.63
CA GLY A 704 5.83 26.39 -1.66
C GLY A 704 5.64 25.91 -0.21
N TYR A 705 6.46 26.45 0.67
CA TYR A 705 6.60 26.01 2.06
C TYR A 705 6.07 27.03 3.06
N ARG A 706 5.69 26.56 4.25
CA ARG A 706 5.22 27.46 5.31
C ARG A 706 6.26 28.54 5.61
N GLY A 707 5.80 29.79 5.64
CA GLY A 707 6.66 30.98 5.81
C GLY A 707 7.12 31.63 4.51
N ASP A 708 6.89 31.00 3.35
CA ASP A 708 7.15 31.64 2.06
C ASP A 708 6.20 32.83 1.83
N VAL A 709 6.67 33.77 1.02
CA VAL A 709 5.90 34.90 0.52
C VAL A 709 5.80 34.83 -0.99
N ASP A 710 4.73 35.38 -1.55
CA ASP A 710 4.58 35.53 -2.99
C ASP A 710 5.43 36.68 -3.54
N ILE A 711 5.43 36.84 -4.86
CA ILE A 711 6.17 37.91 -5.55
C ILE A 711 5.76 39.34 -5.12
N PHE A 712 4.61 39.50 -4.45
CA PHE A 712 4.13 40.79 -3.93
C PHE A 712 4.53 40.99 -2.45
N GLY A 713 5.26 40.05 -1.86
CA GLY A 713 5.66 40.04 -0.46
C GLY A 713 4.53 39.68 0.49
N GLN A 714 3.41 39.12 0.00
CA GLN A 714 2.31 38.64 0.83
C GLN A 714 2.56 37.20 1.28
N PRO A 715 2.10 36.79 2.48
CA PRO A 715 2.22 35.39 2.90
C PRO A 715 1.56 34.43 1.90
N ASN A 716 2.25 33.36 1.54
CA ASN A 716 1.70 32.29 0.69
C ASN A 716 0.58 31.55 1.45
N GLU A 717 -0.66 31.72 0.99
CA GLU A 717 -1.84 31.17 1.64
C GLU A 717 -2.01 29.66 1.43
N LEU A 718 -1.42 29.10 0.36
CA LEU A 718 -1.49 27.66 0.09
C LEU A 718 -0.53 26.88 0.99
N ALA A 719 0.59 27.50 1.34
CA ALA A 719 1.65 26.90 2.16
C ALA A 719 1.23 26.63 3.62
N VAL A 720 0.24 27.36 4.15
CA VAL A 720 -0.25 27.18 5.53
C VAL A 720 -1.26 26.04 5.67
N ILE A 721 -1.85 25.60 4.55
CA ILE A 721 -2.66 24.39 4.50
C ILE A 721 -1.76 23.20 4.86
N VAL A 722 -2.33 22.18 5.46
CA VAL A 722 -1.60 20.97 5.89
C VAL A 722 -1.62 19.93 4.77
N ASP A 723 -0.56 19.12 4.64
CA ASP A 723 -0.26 18.39 3.38
C ASP A 723 -1.27 17.32 2.99
N TYR A 724 -1.90 16.70 3.98
CA TYR A 724 -2.99 15.75 3.77
C TYR A 724 -4.34 16.41 3.41
N LYS A 725 -4.43 17.74 3.26
CA LYS A 725 -5.66 18.44 2.85
C LYS A 725 -5.55 18.96 1.42
N SER A 726 -5.70 18.06 0.45
CA SER A 726 -5.66 18.40 -0.99
C SER A 726 -6.79 19.34 -1.41
N GLN A 727 -8.03 19.04 -1.00
CA GLN A 727 -9.21 19.78 -1.45
C GLN A 727 -9.18 21.29 -1.09
N PRO A 728 -8.84 21.70 0.15
CA PRO A 728 -8.71 23.12 0.47
C PRO A 728 -7.68 23.90 -0.38
N VAL A 729 -6.63 23.24 -0.90
CA VAL A 729 -5.66 23.89 -1.80
C VAL A 729 -6.34 24.21 -3.13
N TRP A 730 -7.05 23.25 -3.71
CA TRP A 730 -7.79 23.43 -4.97
C TRP A 730 -8.92 24.47 -4.84
N GLU A 731 -9.65 24.47 -3.73
CA GLU A 731 -10.67 25.48 -3.44
C GLU A 731 -10.07 26.89 -3.34
N ALA A 732 -8.94 27.04 -2.65
CA ALA A 732 -8.23 28.32 -2.55
C ALA A 732 -7.75 28.83 -3.92
N LEU A 733 -7.26 27.93 -4.77
CA LEU A 733 -6.85 28.26 -6.15
C LEU A 733 -8.04 28.67 -7.02
N MET A 734 -9.17 27.97 -6.95
CA MET A 734 -10.37 28.37 -7.70
C MET A 734 -10.92 29.71 -7.23
N ALA A 735 -10.98 29.95 -5.91
CA ALA A 735 -11.40 31.23 -5.37
C ALA A 735 -10.52 32.37 -5.88
N ARG A 736 -9.19 32.15 -5.92
CA ARG A 736 -8.20 33.08 -6.45
C ARG A 736 -8.42 33.37 -7.94
N LEU A 737 -8.53 32.35 -8.78
CA LEU A 737 -8.76 32.51 -10.22
C LEU A 737 -10.06 33.29 -10.53
N LEU A 738 -11.13 33.02 -9.79
CA LEU A 738 -12.42 33.67 -9.98
C LEU A 738 -12.46 35.14 -9.51
N THR A 739 -11.38 35.64 -8.89
CA THR A 739 -11.22 37.08 -8.64
C THR A 739 -10.73 37.85 -9.88
N ILE A 740 -10.20 37.15 -10.89
CA ILE A 740 -9.64 37.76 -12.10
C ILE A 740 -10.72 37.77 -13.20
N PRO A 741 -11.20 38.95 -13.65
CA PRO A 741 -12.33 39.03 -14.59
C PRO A 741 -12.09 38.26 -15.91
N ALA A 742 -10.85 38.24 -16.40
CA ALA A 742 -10.50 37.50 -17.60
C ALA A 742 -10.65 35.98 -17.44
N TYR A 743 -10.32 35.42 -16.26
CA TYR A 743 -10.58 34.01 -15.99
C TYR A 743 -12.06 33.72 -15.85
N VAL A 744 -12.84 34.59 -15.22
CA VAL A 744 -14.31 34.45 -15.15
C VAL A 744 -14.93 34.33 -16.55
N ASP A 745 -14.48 35.18 -17.49
CA ASP A 745 -14.95 35.12 -18.89
C ASP A 745 -14.49 33.85 -19.60
N LEU A 746 -13.25 33.41 -19.40
CA LEU A 746 -12.73 32.16 -19.97
C LEU A 746 -13.48 30.93 -19.45
N PHE A 747 -13.71 30.84 -18.13
CA PHE A 747 -14.47 29.75 -17.52
C PHE A 747 -15.92 29.72 -17.99
N ARG A 748 -16.62 30.86 -18.05
CA ARG A 748 -18.00 30.94 -18.59
C ARG A 748 -18.08 30.52 -20.05
N THR A 749 -17.02 30.78 -20.81
CA THR A 749 -16.98 30.44 -22.23
C THR A 749 -16.69 28.95 -22.44
N ALA A 750 -15.80 28.37 -21.62
CA ALA A 750 -15.46 26.95 -21.69
C ALA A 750 -16.54 26.04 -21.07
N TYR A 751 -17.22 26.52 -20.03
CA TYR A 751 -18.25 25.80 -19.27
C TYR A 751 -19.54 26.64 -19.13
N PRO A 752 -20.24 26.95 -20.24
CA PRO A 752 -21.41 27.84 -20.20
C PRO A 752 -22.59 27.28 -19.41
N GLU A 753 -22.59 25.97 -19.18
CA GLU A 753 -23.66 25.23 -18.49
C GLU A 753 -23.45 25.16 -16.97
N ILE A 754 -22.25 25.46 -16.47
CA ILE A 754 -21.87 25.30 -15.06
C ILE A 754 -21.89 26.67 -14.36
N PRO A 755 -22.67 26.83 -13.28
CA PRO A 755 -22.63 28.04 -12.45
C PRO A 755 -21.24 28.33 -11.90
N LEU A 756 -20.88 29.62 -11.77
CA LEU A 756 -19.54 30.02 -11.32
C LEU A 756 -19.17 29.48 -9.93
N ASP A 757 -20.14 29.35 -9.04
CA ASP A 757 -20.00 28.83 -7.68
C ASP A 757 -19.94 27.30 -7.62
N GLU A 758 -20.23 26.61 -8.73
CA GLU A 758 -20.06 25.16 -8.90
C GLU A 758 -18.75 24.79 -9.63
N LEU A 759 -17.99 25.79 -10.12
CA LEU A 759 -16.69 25.55 -10.74
C LEU A 759 -15.64 25.15 -9.71
N GLY A 760 -15.28 23.86 -9.71
CA GLY A 760 -14.10 23.35 -9.01
C GLY A 760 -12.84 23.22 -9.89
N PHE A 761 -11.73 22.85 -9.27
CA PHE A 761 -10.41 22.75 -9.92
C PHE A 761 -10.32 21.64 -10.97
N GLN A 762 -11.21 20.64 -10.93
CA GLN A 762 -11.36 19.65 -12.00
C GLN A 762 -11.62 20.29 -13.37
N HIS A 763 -12.33 21.43 -13.41
CA HIS A 763 -12.61 22.15 -14.65
C HIS A 763 -11.36 22.85 -15.19
N ALA A 764 -10.50 23.37 -14.30
CA ALA A 764 -9.19 23.90 -14.65
C ALA A 764 -8.27 22.78 -15.16
N ALA A 765 -8.28 21.63 -14.50
CA ALA A 765 -7.49 20.46 -14.86
C ALA A 765 -7.88 19.88 -16.24
N ASN A 766 -9.19 19.73 -16.52
CA ASN A 766 -9.68 19.33 -17.85
C ASN A 766 -9.25 20.33 -18.94
N ALA A 767 -9.25 21.64 -18.62
CA ALA A 767 -8.80 22.66 -19.56
C ALA A 767 -7.31 22.56 -19.86
N ILE A 768 -6.46 22.36 -18.84
CA ILE A 768 -5.02 22.14 -19.00
C ILE A 768 -4.77 20.91 -19.88
N ALA A 769 -5.41 19.78 -19.57
CA ALA A 769 -5.29 18.55 -20.36
C ALA A 769 -5.74 18.73 -21.82
N ALA A 770 -6.80 19.52 -22.05
CA ALA A 770 -7.25 19.86 -23.40
C ALA A 770 -6.21 20.68 -24.17
N TYR A 771 -5.56 21.66 -23.53
CA TYR A 771 -4.48 22.43 -24.14
C TYR A 771 -3.27 21.54 -24.47
N GLU A 772 -2.82 20.72 -23.53
CA GLU A 772 -1.69 19.81 -23.74
C GLU A 772 -1.98 18.82 -24.88
N THR A 773 -3.20 18.28 -24.92
CA THR A 773 -3.66 17.41 -26.01
C THR A 773 -3.61 18.13 -27.36
N ALA A 774 -4.12 19.36 -27.43
CA ALA A 774 -4.20 20.10 -28.69
C ALA A 774 -2.83 20.56 -29.21
N VAL A 775 -1.90 20.89 -28.31
CA VAL A 775 -0.62 21.52 -28.68
C VAL A 775 0.53 20.53 -28.79
N PHE A 776 0.52 19.45 -28.00
CA PHE A 776 1.66 18.52 -27.90
C PHE A 776 1.41 17.15 -28.54
N THR A 777 0.33 16.97 -29.29
CA THR A 777 0.08 15.73 -30.06
C THR A 777 0.63 15.85 -31.48
N PHE A 778 1.66 15.06 -31.79
CA PHE A 778 2.32 15.06 -33.10
C PHE A 778 2.20 13.70 -33.81
N GLU A 779 1.95 13.71 -35.12
CA GLU A 779 1.74 12.48 -35.92
C GLU A 779 2.60 12.45 -37.21
N ASP A 780 3.60 13.32 -37.30
CA ASP A 780 4.38 13.57 -38.52
C ASP A 780 5.84 13.11 -38.42
N ALA A 781 6.22 12.42 -37.34
CA ALA A 781 7.53 11.78 -37.23
C ALA A 781 7.74 10.77 -38.39
N PRO A 782 8.99 10.57 -38.85
CA PRO A 782 9.30 9.53 -39.84
C PRO A 782 8.70 8.16 -39.49
N PHE A 783 8.81 7.73 -38.24
CA PHE A 783 8.21 6.48 -37.77
C PHE A 783 6.67 6.48 -37.83
N ASP A 784 6.02 7.60 -37.51
CA ASP A 784 4.57 7.75 -37.60
C ASP A 784 4.04 7.59 -39.02
N ARG A 785 4.72 8.18 -40.00
CA ARG A 785 4.36 8.01 -41.42
C ARG A 785 4.60 6.58 -41.87
N TYR A 786 5.67 5.95 -41.38
CA TYR A 786 6.02 4.56 -41.68
C TYR A 786 4.94 3.58 -41.23
N ILE A 787 4.50 3.65 -39.96
CA ILE A 787 3.44 2.76 -39.45
C ILE A 787 2.06 3.03 -40.08
N ARG A 788 1.87 4.19 -40.72
CA ARG A 788 0.69 4.52 -41.54
C ARG A 788 0.83 4.13 -43.02
N GLY A 789 1.93 3.47 -43.40
CA GLY A 789 2.13 2.86 -44.71
C GLY A 789 3.13 3.55 -45.64
N ASP A 790 3.70 4.70 -45.24
CA ASP A 790 4.79 5.34 -46.00
C ASP A 790 6.13 4.69 -45.67
N GLN A 791 6.43 3.57 -46.34
CA GLN A 791 7.69 2.85 -46.16
C GLN A 791 8.94 3.66 -46.53
N SER A 792 8.79 4.78 -47.25
CA SER A 792 9.91 5.66 -47.61
C SER A 792 10.24 6.69 -46.52
N ALA A 793 9.41 6.79 -45.48
CA ALA A 793 9.59 7.75 -44.41
C ALA A 793 10.82 7.46 -43.53
N LEU A 794 11.15 6.18 -43.30
CA LEU A 794 12.37 5.79 -42.60
C LEU A 794 13.55 5.70 -43.57
N SER A 795 14.69 6.25 -43.17
CA SER A 795 15.97 6.03 -43.86
C SER A 795 16.41 4.57 -43.75
N ASP A 796 17.31 4.12 -44.63
CA ASP A 796 17.85 2.76 -44.57
C ASP A 796 18.50 2.46 -43.20
N ASP A 797 19.24 3.42 -42.66
CA ASP A 797 19.85 3.32 -41.33
C ASP A 797 18.80 3.19 -40.23
N ALA A 798 17.74 4.01 -40.25
CA ALA A 798 16.66 3.93 -39.26
C ALA A 798 15.89 2.61 -39.37
N LYS A 799 15.74 2.04 -40.57
CA LYS A 799 15.15 0.71 -40.75
C LYS A 799 16.02 -0.39 -40.14
N GLN A 800 17.34 -0.34 -40.31
CA GLN A 800 18.25 -1.29 -39.66
C GLN A 800 18.23 -1.13 -38.14
N GLY A 801 18.23 0.10 -37.64
CA GLY A 801 18.05 0.40 -36.21
C GLY A 801 16.75 -0.16 -35.65
N ALA A 802 15.63 0.00 -36.38
CA ALA A 802 14.34 -0.56 -35.98
C ALA A 802 14.35 -2.09 -35.95
N LEU A 803 15.03 -2.76 -36.90
CA LEU A 803 15.20 -4.22 -36.89
C LEU A 803 15.98 -4.70 -35.67
N LEU A 804 17.00 -3.95 -35.22
CA LEU A 804 17.70 -4.23 -33.96
C LEU A 804 16.76 -4.02 -32.77
N PHE A 805 16.10 -2.86 -32.70
CA PHE A 805 15.19 -2.47 -31.61
C PHE A 805 14.08 -3.49 -31.34
N TYR A 806 13.37 -3.91 -32.39
CA TYR A 806 12.28 -4.89 -32.29
C TYR A 806 12.77 -6.35 -32.34
N GLY A 807 14.07 -6.57 -32.51
CA GLY A 807 14.69 -7.88 -32.65
C GLY A 807 15.74 -8.12 -31.57
N GLU A 808 17.00 -8.20 -32.00
CA GLU A 808 18.11 -8.70 -31.18
C GLU A 808 18.50 -7.78 -30.00
N ALA A 809 18.16 -6.49 -30.05
CA ALA A 809 18.42 -5.56 -28.94
C ALA A 809 17.40 -5.69 -27.79
N GLY A 810 16.25 -6.37 -28.01
CA GLY A 810 15.25 -6.63 -26.98
C GLY A 810 14.44 -5.43 -26.49
N CYS A 811 14.65 -4.23 -27.03
CA CYS A 811 14.06 -2.97 -26.53
C CYS A 811 12.51 -2.99 -26.54
N ALA A 812 11.92 -3.61 -27.57
CA ALA A 812 10.48 -3.69 -27.74
C ALA A 812 9.76 -4.59 -26.72
N ALA A 813 10.48 -5.27 -25.83
CA ALA A 813 9.87 -6.01 -24.73
C ALA A 813 9.16 -5.07 -23.74
N CYS A 814 9.70 -3.87 -23.52
CA CYS A 814 9.10 -2.83 -22.68
C CYS A 814 8.62 -1.63 -23.53
N HIS A 815 9.41 -1.22 -24.53
CA HIS A 815 9.04 -0.12 -25.42
C HIS A 815 8.18 -0.60 -26.60
N SER A 816 7.01 -1.13 -26.27
CA SER A 816 6.06 -1.76 -27.19
C SER A 816 4.90 -0.83 -27.56
N THR A 817 3.94 -1.34 -28.35
CA THR A 817 2.74 -0.62 -28.79
C THR A 817 2.99 0.61 -29.67
N GLY A 818 1.92 1.28 -30.09
CA GLY A 818 2.00 2.56 -30.81
C GLY A 818 2.55 3.72 -29.98
N LEU A 819 2.50 3.61 -28.64
CA LEU A 819 3.02 4.62 -27.71
C LEU A 819 4.53 4.49 -27.47
N LEU A 820 5.14 3.37 -27.87
CA LEU A 820 6.54 3.01 -27.56
C LEU A 820 6.80 2.93 -26.04
N THR A 821 5.81 2.41 -25.33
CA THR A 821 5.81 2.08 -23.91
C THR A 821 4.71 1.05 -23.66
N ASP A 822 4.98 0.12 -22.76
CA ASP A 822 4.01 -0.80 -22.17
C ASP A 822 3.31 -0.23 -20.93
N GLN A 823 3.72 0.97 -20.48
CA GLN A 823 3.28 1.64 -19.26
C GLN A 823 3.53 0.83 -17.98
N LYS A 824 4.35 -0.23 -18.02
CA LYS A 824 4.74 -1.06 -16.87
C LYS A 824 5.93 -0.45 -16.12
N PHE A 825 6.29 -1.05 -14.99
CA PHE A 825 7.31 -0.54 -14.06
C PHE A 825 8.50 -1.47 -13.99
N HIS A 826 9.70 -0.91 -14.11
CA HIS A 826 10.94 -1.68 -14.09
C HIS A 826 12.01 -0.97 -13.27
N ASN A 827 12.70 -1.73 -12.42
CA ASN A 827 13.95 -1.30 -11.80
C ASN A 827 15.11 -1.65 -12.75
N LEU A 828 15.64 -0.63 -13.43
CA LEU A 828 16.80 -0.74 -14.33
C LEU A 828 18.13 -0.41 -13.62
N ALA A 829 18.16 -0.37 -12.29
CA ALA A 829 19.35 0.00 -11.51
C ALA A 829 19.89 1.40 -11.86
N VAL A 830 18.99 2.36 -12.11
CA VAL A 830 19.38 3.76 -12.36
C VAL A 830 19.97 4.37 -11.08
N PRO A 831 21.14 5.03 -11.14
CA PRO A 831 21.75 5.70 -10.00
C PRO A 831 20.80 6.69 -9.33
N GLN A 832 20.78 6.70 -8.00
CA GLN A 832 19.96 7.62 -7.21
C GLN A 832 20.72 8.95 -7.03
N ILE A 833 20.11 10.06 -7.47
CA ILE A 833 20.65 11.42 -7.43
C ILE A 833 19.54 12.42 -7.05
N GLY A 834 19.91 13.59 -6.55
CA GLY A 834 18.99 14.60 -6.04
C GLY A 834 18.53 14.33 -4.60
N ASP A 835 17.45 15.00 -4.20
CA ASP A 835 16.97 14.97 -2.82
C ASP A 835 16.16 13.70 -2.50
N GLY A 836 15.77 12.88 -3.50
CA GLY A 836 14.90 11.71 -3.32
C GLY A 836 13.44 12.10 -3.02
N LYS A 837 12.56 11.14 -2.73
CA LYS A 837 11.13 11.41 -2.51
C LYS A 837 10.61 10.80 -1.21
N GLY A 838 9.86 11.59 -0.44
CA GLY A 838 9.11 11.12 0.73
C GLY A 838 9.96 11.06 1.99
N ARG A 839 9.62 10.16 2.91
CA ARG A 839 10.43 9.90 4.12
C ARG A 839 11.72 9.14 3.81
N GLU A 840 11.77 8.56 2.61
CA GLU A 840 12.84 7.72 2.09
C GLU A 840 14.06 8.51 1.60
N GLN A 841 13.97 9.85 1.60
CA GLN A 841 15.06 10.73 1.17
C GLN A 841 16.39 10.38 1.87
N PRO A 842 17.52 10.32 1.13
CA PRO A 842 17.70 10.79 -0.24
C PRO A 842 17.34 9.78 -1.35
N LEU A 843 16.63 8.69 -1.03
CA LEU A 843 16.21 7.69 -2.02
C LEU A 843 14.82 7.99 -2.60
N ASP A 844 14.59 7.54 -3.83
CA ASP A 844 13.27 7.49 -4.45
C ASP A 844 12.91 6.04 -4.73
N LEU A 845 12.00 5.48 -3.92
CA LEU A 845 11.55 4.10 -4.08
C LEU A 845 10.66 3.87 -5.31
N GLY A 846 10.28 4.92 -6.05
CA GLY A 846 9.48 4.79 -7.25
C GLY A 846 8.11 4.16 -6.98
N ARG A 847 7.76 3.13 -7.75
CA ARG A 847 6.45 2.46 -7.73
C ARG A 847 6.07 1.87 -6.38
N ALA A 848 7.04 1.41 -5.58
CA ALA A 848 6.76 0.82 -4.25
C ALA A 848 6.02 1.76 -3.30
N ARG A 849 6.15 3.10 -3.44
CA ARG A 849 5.37 4.07 -2.64
C ARG A 849 3.88 4.02 -2.95
N GLU A 850 3.52 3.59 -4.15
CA GLU A 850 2.13 3.49 -4.60
C GLU A 850 1.55 2.11 -4.34
N THR A 851 2.35 1.04 -4.46
CA THR A 851 1.87 -0.35 -4.35
C THR A 851 2.10 -0.99 -3.00
N GLY A 852 3.01 -0.49 -2.17
CA GLY A 852 3.48 -1.19 -0.97
C GLY A 852 4.25 -2.49 -1.29
N ASN A 853 4.46 -2.86 -2.54
CA ASN A 853 5.14 -4.09 -2.90
C ASN A 853 6.67 -3.88 -2.92
N ASP A 854 7.40 -4.67 -2.13
CA ASP A 854 8.86 -4.54 -2.01
C ASP A 854 9.58 -4.77 -3.34
N CYS A 855 8.99 -5.59 -4.23
CA CYS A 855 9.58 -5.89 -5.54
C CYS A 855 9.35 -4.79 -6.59
N ASP A 856 8.59 -3.75 -6.25
CA ASP A 856 8.45 -2.54 -7.05
C ASP A 856 9.44 -1.44 -6.62
N ARG A 857 10.35 -1.72 -5.68
CA ARG A 857 11.33 -0.73 -5.21
C ARG A 857 12.28 -0.33 -6.33
N PHE A 858 12.45 0.99 -6.47
CA PHE A 858 13.23 1.63 -7.53
C PHE A 858 12.70 1.34 -8.94
N ALA A 859 11.48 0.82 -9.06
CA ALA A 859 10.83 0.61 -10.33
C ALA A 859 10.13 1.89 -10.78
N PHE A 860 10.34 2.26 -12.04
CA PHE A 860 9.71 3.42 -12.66
C PHE A 860 9.04 3.02 -13.96
N ARG A 861 8.02 3.79 -14.34
CA ARG A 861 7.24 3.55 -15.55
C ARG A 861 8.15 3.61 -16.78
N THR A 862 8.01 2.66 -17.69
CA THR A 862 8.64 2.71 -19.01
C THR A 862 8.26 4.03 -19.71
N PRO A 863 9.18 4.98 -19.93
CA PRO A 863 8.84 6.24 -20.57
C PRO A 863 8.55 6.02 -22.06
N PRO A 864 7.65 6.79 -22.69
CA PRO A 864 7.44 6.74 -24.13
C PRO A 864 8.70 7.24 -24.86
N LEU A 865 9.04 6.62 -25.99
CA LEU A 865 10.23 7.02 -26.78
C LEU A 865 9.95 8.04 -27.89
N ARG A 866 8.70 8.47 -28.06
CA ARG A 866 8.35 9.52 -29.03
C ARG A 866 9.06 10.81 -28.66
N ASN A 867 9.77 11.42 -29.62
CA ASN A 867 10.64 12.58 -29.43
C ASN A 867 11.79 12.39 -28.41
N VAL A 868 12.23 11.15 -28.14
CA VAL A 868 13.28 10.89 -27.13
C VAL A 868 14.61 11.60 -27.41
N ALA A 869 14.92 11.90 -28.68
CA ALA A 869 16.17 12.57 -29.06
C ALA A 869 16.30 14.02 -28.55
N ILE A 870 15.18 14.67 -28.20
CA ILE A 870 15.13 16.10 -27.82
C ILE A 870 14.64 16.34 -26.38
N THR A 871 14.56 15.29 -25.56
CA THR A 871 13.94 15.32 -24.23
C THR A 871 14.91 15.03 -23.08
N GLY A 872 16.21 15.01 -23.37
CA GLY A 872 17.23 14.81 -22.34
C GLY A 872 17.30 15.96 -21.32
N PRO A 873 17.96 15.76 -20.16
CA PRO A 873 18.60 14.51 -19.69
C PRO A 873 17.60 13.36 -19.45
N TRP A 874 18.09 12.11 -19.43
CA TRP A 874 17.24 10.90 -19.49
C TRP A 874 17.24 10.09 -18.19
N MET A 875 16.20 9.25 -18.06
CA MET A 875 15.77 8.49 -16.86
C MET A 875 14.99 9.34 -15.85
N HIS A 876 14.38 8.69 -14.86
CA HIS A 876 13.45 9.32 -13.91
C HIS A 876 14.01 10.52 -13.15
N ASN A 877 15.33 10.62 -13.03
CA ASN A 877 16.05 11.69 -12.34
C ASN A 877 17.12 12.35 -13.23
N GLY A 878 17.11 12.04 -14.54
CA GLY A 878 18.04 12.64 -15.49
C GLY A 878 19.51 12.23 -15.33
N ALA A 879 19.78 11.06 -14.73
CA ALA A 879 21.13 10.57 -14.47
C ALA A 879 22.04 10.49 -15.71
N PHE A 880 21.51 10.46 -16.93
CA PHE A 880 22.31 10.39 -18.16
C PHE A 880 22.13 11.65 -19.01
N THR A 881 23.25 12.25 -19.40
CA THR A 881 23.30 13.51 -20.18
C THR A 881 23.34 13.30 -21.69
N THR A 882 23.45 12.06 -22.16
CA THR A 882 23.39 11.69 -23.58
C THR A 882 22.50 10.46 -23.79
N LEU A 883 21.75 10.45 -24.89
CA LEU A 883 20.88 9.32 -25.24
C LEU A 883 21.69 8.02 -25.44
N GLU A 884 22.91 8.11 -25.99
CA GLU A 884 23.78 6.94 -26.14
C GLU A 884 24.16 6.33 -24.78
N ALA A 885 24.50 7.15 -23.78
CA ALA A 885 24.80 6.63 -22.44
C ALA A 885 23.58 5.94 -21.81
N THR A 886 22.39 6.51 -22.00
CA THR A 886 21.11 5.91 -21.60
C THR A 886 20.88 4.56 -22.26
N VAL A 887 21.10 4.45 -23.58
CA VAL A 887 20.94 3.18 -24.32
C VAL A 887 21.99 2.16 -23.86
N ARG A 888 23.24 2.57 -23.66
CA ARG A 888 24.30 1.68 -23.15
C ARG A 888 24.00 1.14 -21.75
N HIS A 889 23.39 1.94 -20.88
CA HIS A 889 22.97 1.49 -19.55
C HIS A 889 22.00 0.30 -19.60
N HIS A 890 21.11 0.22 -20.59
CA HIS A 890 20.17 -0.91 -20.72
C HIS A 890 20.85 -2.26 -21.00
N PHE A 891 22.06 -2.25 -21.56
CA PHE A 891 22.80 -3.47 -21.92
C PHE A 891 23.65 -4.01 -20.77
N ASP A 892 24.06 -3.16 -19.82
CA ASP A 892 24.88 -3.55 -18.66
C ASP A 892 24.58 -2.65 -17.43
N PRO A 893 23.35 -2.69 -16.90
CA PRO A 893 22.89 -1.74 -15.89
C PRO A 893 23.61 -1.88 -14.56
N GLN A 894 23.95 -3.11 -14.16
CA GLN A 894 24.64 -3.38 -12.89
C GLN A 894 26.05 -2.77 -12.88
N THR A 895 26.84 -3.02 -13.93
CA THR A 895 28.17 -2.45 -14.09
C THR A 895 28.10 -0.94 -14.29
N SER A 896 27.10 -0.47 -15.04
CA SER A 896 26.86 0.96 -15.24
C SER A 896 26.54 1.69 -13.93
N LEU A 897 25.78 1.09 -13.01
CA LEU A 897 25.48 1.64 -11.69
C LEU A 897 26.74 1.69 -10.83
N GLN A 898 27.49 0.58 -10.76
CA GLN A 898 28.69 0.47 -9.94
C GLN A 898 29.82 1.42 -10.38
N ASN A 899 29.88 1.74 -11.67
CA ASN A 899 30.90 2.63 -12.25
C ASN A 899 30.36 4.02 -12.61
N TYR A 900 29.20 4.41 -12.09
CA TYR A 900 28.59 5.68 -12.44
C TYR A 900 29.49 6.86 -12.03
N ASP A 901 29.77 7.75 -13.00
CA ASP A 901 30.58 8.95 -12.79
C ASP A 901 29.68 10.18 -12.58
N PRO A 902 29.54 10.69 -11.33
CA PRO A 902 28.70 11.84 -11.05
C PRO A 902 29.24 13.14 -11.65
N SER A 903 30.51 13.22 -12.07
CA SER A 903 31.09 14.46 -12.64
C SER A 903 30.46 14.91 -13.96
N GLN A 904 29.66 14.04 -14.59
CA GLN A 904 28.85 14.38 -15.76
C GLN A 904 27.62 15.24 -15.41
N LEU A 905 27.23 15.29 -14.14
CA LEU A 905 26.06 16.04 -13.67
C LEU A 905 26.40 17.52 -13.41
N PRO A 906 25.40 18.42 -13.42
CA PRO A 906 25.56 19.78 -12.92
C PRO A 906 26.10 19.79 -11.48
N ASP A 907 26.92 20.79 -11.13
CA ASP A 907 27.58 20.91 -9.81
C ASP A 907 26.62 20.72 -8.63
N LEU A 908 25.37 21.18 -8.77
CA LEU A 908 24.33 21.05 -7.73
C LEU A 908 23.99 19.60 -7.35
N LEU A 909 24.24 18.63 -8.23
CA LEU A 909 23.84 17.23 -8.05
C LEU A 909 25.00 16.28 -7.80
N GLN A 910 26.25 16.70 -8.07
CA GLN A 910 27.41 15.80 -7.99
C GLN A 910 27.54 15.16 -6.59
N ASP A 911 27.33 15.96 -5.54
CA ASP A 911 27.43 15.52 -4.14
C ASP A 911 26.15 14.82 -3.63
N THR A 912 25.08 14.76 -4.43
CA THR A 912 23.80 14.12 -4.06
C THR A 912 23.74 12.65 -4.47
N CYS A 913 24.73 12.16 -5.22
CA CYS A 913 24.75 10.79 -5.73
C CYS A 913 24.90 9.74 -4.61
N GLN A 914 23.96 8.79 -4.53
CA GLN A 914 23.97 7.75 -3.51
C GLN A 914 24.76 6.52 -3.98
N ASN A 915 26.08 6.60 -3.90
CA ASN A 915 27.02 5.58 -4.39
C ASN A 915 27.61 4.66 -3.30
N GLN A 916 27.03 4.66 -2.10
CA GLN A 916 27.51 3.81 -1.02
C GLN A 916 27.19 2.33 -1.30
N PRO A 917 28.09 1.37 -0.96
CA PRO A 917 27.90 -0.05 -1.28
C PRO A 917 26.56 -0.64 -0.82
N GLU A 918 26.07 -0.23 0.35
CA GLU A 918 24.79 -0.64 0.92
C GLU A 918 23.59 -0.16 0.06
N THR A 919 23.62 1.07 -0.42
CA THR A 919 22.58 1.61 -1.31
C THR A 919 22.60 0.90 -2.65
N LEU A 920 23.78 0.67 -3.22
CA LEU A 920 23.92 -0.07 -4.48
C LEU A 920 23.39 -1.50 -4.34
N ALA A 921 23.69 -2.17 -3.22
CA ALA A 921 23.15 -3.48 -2.91
C ALA A 921 21.62 -3.46 -2.75
N ALA A 922 21.05 -2.42 -2.12
CA ALA A 922 19.60 -2.27 -1.97
C ALA A 922 18.88 -2.08 -3.33
N ILE A 923 19.46 -1.29 -4.23
CA ILE A 923 18.93 -1.10 -5.60
C ILE A 923 18.98 -2.43 -6.37
N LEU A 924 20.12 -3.14 -6.29
CA LEU A 924 20.32 -4.40 -7.02
C LEU A 924 19.52 -5.58 -6.44
N LYS A 925 19.20 -5.55 -5.14
CA LYS A 925 18.37 -6.58 -4.49
C LYS A 925 17.01 -6.72 -5.15
N TRP A 926 16.41 -5.61 -5.57
CA TRP A 926 15.08 -5.56 -6.20
C TRP A 926 15.17 -5.31 -7.70
N TYR A 927 16.32 -5.60 -8.31
CA TYR A 927 16.53 -5.43 -9.74
C TYR A 927 15.59 -6.34 -10.55
N THR A 928 15.11 -5.83 -11.68
CA THR A 928 14.14 -6.55 -12.52
C THR A 928 14.75 -7.90 -12.96
N PRO A 929 14.16 -9.05 -12.59
CA PRO A 929 14.84 -10.35 -12.69
C PRO A 929 15.27 -10.80 -14.10
N VAL A 930 14.74 -10.19 -15.17
CA VAL A 930 15.17 -10.44 -16.56
C VAL A 930 14.94 -9.18 -17.40
N ASN A 931 15.95 -8.32 -17.57
CA ASN A 931 15.97 -7.29 -18.62
C ASN A 931 16.39 -7.94 -19.95
N PRO A 932 15.52 -8.01 -20.99
CA PRO A 932 15.83 -8.72 -22.24
C PRO A 932 17.01 -8.13 -23.03
N SER A 933 17.39 -6.89 -22.77
CA SER A 933 18.56 -6.25 -23.38
C SER A 933 19.86 -6.58 -22.65
N GLU A 934 19.82 -7.05 -21.40
CA GLU A 934 21.02 -7.26 -20.59
C GLU A 934 21.96 -8.30 -21.21
N GLY A 935 23.23 -7.93 -21.35
CA GLY A 935 24.27 -8.79 -21.94
C GLY A 935 24.33 -8.78 -23.48
N VAL A 936 23.37 -8.16 -24.18
CA VAL A 936 23.47 -7.99 -25.64
C VAL A 936 24.65 -7.08 -25.98
N GLN A 937 25.49 -7.53 -26.91
CA GLN A 937 26.69 -6.80 -27.34
C GLN A 937 26.45 -6.16 -28.70
N LEU A 938 26.38 -4.83 -28.74
CA LEU A 938 26.28 -4.08 -29.98
C LEU A 938 27.66 -3.53 -30.40
N THR A 939 27.94 -3.61 -31.69
CA THR A 939 29.04 -2.84 -32.31
C THR A 939 28.73 -1.35 -32.31
N ASP A 940 29.74 -0.49 -32.47
CA ASP A 940 29.53 0.96 -32.57
C ASP A 940 28.63 1.34 -33.76
N GLU A 941 28.67 0.56 -34.84
CA GLU A 941 27.77 0.75 -35.98
C GLU A 941 26.33 0.37 -35.63
N GLU A 942 26.09 -0.74 -34.95
CA GLU A 942 24.75 -1.12 -34.50
C GLU A 942 24.18 -0.12 -33.49
N MET A 943 25.02 0.42 -32.59
CA MET A 943 24.62 1.51 -31.70
C MET A 943 24.22 2.76 -32.49
N ARG A 944 25.01 3.16 -33.50
CA ARG A 944 24.68 4.28 -34.38
C ARG A 944 23.35 4.07 -35.13
N LEU A 945 23.11 2.86 -35.62
CA LEU A 945 21.87 2.49 -36.30
C LEU A 945 20.67 2.56 -35.35
N LEU A 946 20.80 2.04 -34.12
CA LEU A 946 19.77 2.12 -33.10
C LEU A 946 19.43 3.59 -32.75
N LEU A 947 20.45 4.43 -32.58
CA LEU A 947 20.26 5.87 -32.37
C LEU A 947 19.60 6.57 -33.57
N ALA A 948 19.92 6.15 -34.81
CA ALA A 948 19.24 6.67 -36.01
C ALA A 948 17.75 6.31 -36.04
N PHE A 949 17.38 5.13 -35.51
CA PHE A 949 15.97 4.80 -35.31
C PHE A 949 15.33 5.66 -34.23
N LEU A 950 15.97 5.85 -33.07
CA LEU A 950 15.43 6.71 -32.01
C LEU A 950 15.26 8.17 -32.47
N ASP A 951 16.17 8.69 -33.30
CA ASP A 951 16.04 10.00 -33.94
C ASP A 951 14.80 10.09 -34.86
N SER A 952 14.51 9.00 -35.59
CA SER A 952 13.33 8.89 -36.47
C SER A 952 11.98 8.92 -35.74
N LEU A 953 11.99 8.83 -34.40
CA LEU A 953 10.84 9.00 -33.52
C LEU A 953 10.54 10.48 -33.22
N THR A 954 11.37 11.40 -33.72
CA THR A 954 11.22 12.84 -33.51
C THR A 954 10.34 13.45 -34.59
N SER A 955 9.28 14.12 -34.16
CA SER A 955 8.43 14.93 -35.02
C SER A 955 9.18 16.19 -35.49
N PRO A 956 9.21 16.49 -36.80
CA PRO A 956 9.69 17.78 -37.28
C PRO A 956 8.91 18.97 -36.69
N SER A 957 7.61 18.80 -36.47
CA SER A 957 6.74 19.83 -35.87
C SER A 957 7.04 20.08 -34.39
N ALA A 958 7.67 19.14 -33.68
CA ALA A 958 8.06 19.30 -32.28
C ALA A 958 9.37 20.09 -32.08
N LEU A 959 10.13 20.38 -33.15
CA LEU A 959 11.43 21.05 -33.05
C LEU A 959 11.35 22.56 -32.78
N ASP A 960 10.24 23.21 -33.15
CA ASP A 960 10.01 24.62 -32.89
C ASP A 960 8.56 24.90 -32.46
N LEU A 961 8.38 24.97 -31.15
CA LEU A 961 7.12 25.31 -30.51
C LEU A 961 7.11 26.74 -29.95
N SER A 962 8.01 27.61 -30.41
CA SER A 962 8.06 29.01 -29.92
C SER A 962 6.76 29.79 -30.18
N HIS A 963 5.98 29.38 -31.18
CA HIS A 963 4.69 29.96 -31.53
C HIS A 963 3.58 29.68 -30.50
N THR A 964 3.78 28.73 -29.59
CA THR A 964 2.81 28.38 -28.52
C THR A 964 2.99 29.23 -27.26
N ILE A 965 4.01 30.09 -27.24
CA ILE A 965 4.29 30.99 -26.12
C ILE A 965 3.38 32.23 -26.23
N PRO A 966 2.43 32.44 -25.31
CA PRO A 966 1.53 33.57 -25.38
C PRO A 966 2.27 34.87 -25.07
N ALA A 967 1.73 35.99 -25.57
CA ALA A 967 2.30 37.31 -25.31
C ALA A 967 2.09 37.78 -23.85
N SER A 968 1.01 37.33 -23.21
CA SER A 968 0.59 37.69 -21.86
C SER A 968 -0.33 36.62 -21.28
N VAL A 969 -0.48 36.58 -19.96
CA VAL A 969 -1.44 35.73 -19.24
C VAL A 969 -2.51 36.57 -18.53
N PRO A 970 -3.69 36.00 -18.19
CA PRO A 970 -4.80 36.76 -17.60
C PRO A 970 -4.50 37.48 -16.28
N SER A 971 -3.63 36.93 -15.43
CA SER A 971 -3.20 37.58 -14.18
C SER A 971 -2.37 38.85 -14.41
N GLY A 972 -1.80 39.01 -15.61
CA GLY A 972 -0.81 40.05 -15.91
C GLY A 972 0.60 39.73 -15.39
N LEU A 973 0.81 38.57 -14.78
CA LEU A 973 2.11 38.09 -14.33
C LEU A 973 3.04 37.75 -15.50
N PRO A 974 4.36 37.60 -15.26
CA PRO A 974 5.28 37.14 -16.29
C PRO A 974 4.88 35.76 -16.85
N VAL A 975 4.75 35.68 -18.17
CA VAL A 975 4.46 34.42 -18.89
C VAL A 975 5.51 33.37 -18.53
N GLY A 976 5.06 32.23 -18.01
CA GLY A 976 5.94 31.13 -17.60
C GLY A 976 6.62 31.34 -16.23
N GLY A 977 6.23 32.37 -15.46
CA GLY A 977 6.83 32.68 -14.16
C GLY A 977 8.22 33.31 -14.26
N ASN A 978 9.12 32.98 -13.34
CA ASN A 978 10.42 33.63 -13.20
C ASN A 978 11.50 33.09 -14.17
N ILE A 979 11.17 32.95 -15.46
CA ILE A 979 12.03 32.30 -16.47
C ILE A 979 12.95 33.27 -17.26
N LYS A 980 12.79 34.59 -17.13
CA LYS A 980 13.50 35.60 -17.95
C LYS A 980 14.66 36.34 -17.26
N ASN A 981 15.16 35.85 -16.12
CA ASN A 981 16.26 36.42 -15.31
C ASN A 981 15.99 37.83 -14.75
N ILE A 982 15.58 37.92 -13.48
CA ILE A 982 16.03 39.01 -12.61
C ILE A 982 16.34 38.43 -11.23
N GLU A 983 17.61 38.49 -10.85
CA GLU A 983 18.01 38.52 -9.45
C GLU A 983 17.53 39.87 -8.90
N SER A 984 16.32 39.91 -8.35
CA SER A 984 15.90 41.06 -7.55
C SER A 984 15.45 40.59 -6.19
N ALA A 985 16.39 40.61 -5.26
CA ALA A 985 16.11 40.80 -3.84
C ALA A 985 15.41 42.16 -3.55
N SER A 986 14.92 42.89 -4.57
CA SER A 986 14.20 44.15 -4.42
C SER A 986 13.49 44.53 -5.72
N ALA A 987 12.19 44.28 -5.84
CA ALA A 987 11.31 45.07 -6.72
C ALA A 987 9.82 44.81 -6.41
N VAL A 988 9.36 45.43 -5.32
CA VAL A 988 7.99 45.93 -5.20
C VAL A 988 7.78 46.99 -6.31
N PRO A 989 6.61 46.99 -6.97
CA PRO A 989 5.77 48.19 -6.95
C PRO A 989 4.58 48.05 -6.01
#